data_AF-A0AB73RCA4-F1
#
_entry.id   AF-A0AB73RCA4-F1
#
_cell.length_a   1.000
_cell.length_b   1.000
_cell.length_c   1.000
_cell.angle_alpha   90.00
_cell.angle_beta   90.00
_cell.angle_gamma   90.00
#
_symmetry.space_group_name_H-M   'P 1'
#
loop_
_entity.id
_entity.type
_entity.pdbx_description
1 polymer ?
#
loop_
_entity_poly.entity_id
_entity_poly.type
_entity_poly.pdbx_seq_one_letter_code
_entity_poly.pdbx_strand_id
1 'polypeptide(L)'
;MFKKVFSALLLLLLALASFGKISFADEVIPFNKSFFAYNEPSFTSAKGNGGAQYGPQKALTVKEKRSDGWWKIGTWEGDKWINTDGEKKKIEKPYITFAEPKFSSPKGNNGNVIAPQVVTVIDGQEDGWLKIQTNEGDKWIFPDSEAVKVDKNFYAYNEPSFTSKKGQEYAPQKSLVVKEKRTNGWWKIATFEGDKWINLTGEQKKIEKPYITFAEPKFTSPKGNNGNVIAPQVVTVIDGQEDGWLKIQTNEGDKWIFLNSEAVKVDKNFYAYNEPSFTSEKASGGNQYGPQKSLVVKEKRANGWWKVATFEGDKWVALDGELKKFDSPFYVYYEPSFASQKGNMEKPYNPTTIKVVDGNTNGWLKVETWEGDKWMYPGLMESVAVNKNFYVYNEPSFTATKGNNGQQYGPQKALGVIEKRPNGWWKVVTYEGPKWVALNGEERNMTEQFATYNQPSFGSEVANDFTFYEPQKILILDGQSDGWLKIKTWEGEKWINLEGEKMCKRFKSTPKFYAARTVSETENEFSKKTDDIKIENQSNSITLSWNKRDGLNYKIEKLNEEDKWEPVWSGENSHYTVENLDPGISYTFKFISYKGNEEEKNESIITASTLRDNNTQKQYASNVGITRASADNVNGVVYPMQNAFINSVKSGEFNKVSWGNIPNDTGLYEVYKDGNLVGTTTKTEFTDKMSTMYSQPLQRAAGNFSQKVYYDIKTVKQLPQQVIAEREQKLKDVGITLNESQKEEIKCEVKNASTYIEKDYAFSSRTKNVAVSSIQRASGSYSAGYKFRYQTFIPYKSVEAPWQIKAAYKSFHGDGRGFAYDTNKFRTRLDVTVMWQHDQTKWLNIMPTITALPDTGITTGITQLGTKLQGQAPKSDMQMSLHSKSYGNVQFGMRTASANPLVPGAPDIDAYAFVTLNRNGSGATAGYHDQAPSHEFYKILHTPYAPDINPATLHKRSISDSLGFDALWPWKPKVEFVNAFPAEWAWD
;
A
#
# COMPACT_ATOMS: atom_id res chain seq x y z
N MET A 1 -0.76 18.58 81.06
CA MET A 1 -1.82 18.91 82.06
C MET A 1 -1.49 20.27 82.65
N PHE A 2 -2.48 21.11 82.97
CA PHE A 2 -2.39 22.58 83.16
C PHE A 2 -2.43 23.42 81.88
N LYS A 3 -3.59 23.46 81.22
CA LYS A 3 -4.03 24.59 80.35
C LYS A 3 -5.53 24.56 80.00
N LYS A 4 -6.36 23.88 80.81
CA LYS A 4 -7.82 23.78 80.60
C LYS A 4 -8.70 24.47 81.67
N VAL A 5 -8.10 25.15 82.65
CA VAL A 5 -8.86 25.79 83.74
C VAL A 5 -8.95 27.33 83.60
N PHE A 6 -8.15 27.97 82.75
CA PHE A 6 -8.18 29.43 82.58
C PHE A 6 -9.09 29.96 81.45
N SER A 7 -9.51 29.12 80.49
CA SER A 7 -10.47 29.54 79.45
C SER A 7 -11.92 29.54 79.90
N ALA A 8 -12.27 28.81 80.96
CA ALA A 8 -13.64 28.79 81.48
C ALA A 8 -14.01 30.04 82.30
N LEU A 9 -13.02 30.76 82.83
CA LEU A 9 -13.24 31.97 83.64
C LEU A 9 -13.24 33.27 82.81
N LEU A 10 -12.61 33.28 81.62
CA LEU A 10 -12.63 34.42 80.70
C LEU A 10 -13.88 34.44 79.80
N LEU A 11 -14.48 33.26 79.54
CA LEU A 11 -15.80 33.15 78.91
C LEU A 11 -16.96 33.53 79.85
N LEU A 12 -16.72 33.62 81.16
CA LEU A 12 -17.71 34.11 82.14
C LEU A 12 -17.64 35.62 82.38
N LEU A 13 -16.59 36.31 81.91
CA LEU A 13 -16.34 37.75 82.12
C LEU A 13 -16.49 38.63 80.86
N LEU A 14 -16.74 38.04 79.68
CA LEU A 14 -17.22 38.76 78.49
C LEU A 14 -18.75 38.67 78.28
N ALA A 15 -19.47 38.07 79.23
CA ALA A 15 -20.93 38.00 79.27
C ALA A 15 -21.60 39.21 79.97
N LEU A 16 -20.91 40.36 80.03
CA LEU A 16 -21.41 41.61 80.63
C LEU A 16 -21.00 42.83 79.80
N ALA A 17 -21.47 42.91 78.54
CA ALA A 17 -21.58 44.18 77.80
C ALA A 17 -22.42 44.03 76.51
N SER A 18 -23.66 43.57 76.63
CA SER A 18 -24.83 44.04 75.86
C SER A 18 -25.98 43.07 76.13
N PHE A 19 -26.62 43.18 77.29
CA PHE A 19 -28.03 42.79 77.34
C PHE A 19 -28.78 43.78 76.47
N GLY A 20 -28.80 43.50 75.16
CA GLY A 20 -29.82 44.06 74.29
C GLY A 20 -31.15 43.69 74.91
N LYS A 21 -32.02 44.68 75.11
CA LYS A 21 -33.41 44.40 75.50
C LYS A 21 -34.03 43.58 74.39
N ILE A 22 -34.03 42.26 74.53
CA ILE A 22 -34.79 41.37 73.66
C ILE A 22 -36.21 41.39 74.21
N SER A 23 -37.15 41.96 73.46
CA SER A 23 -38.57 41.86 73.79
C SER A 23 -39.19 40.71 73.02
N PHE A 24 -39.76 39.74 73.74
CA PHE A 24 -40.56 38.66 73.16
C PHE A 24 -42.04 39.00 73.36
N ALA A 25 -42.70 39.36 72.27
CA ALA A 25 -44.15 39.53 72.20
C ALA A 25 -44.55 39.42 70.73
N ASP A 26 -45.55 38.59 70.41
CA ASP A 26 -46.18 38.58 69.08
C ASP A 26 -46.97 39.89 68.91
N GLU A 27 -46.28 40.91 68.42
CA GLU A 27 -46.84 42.23 68.18
C GLU A 27 -47.17 42.35 66.68
N VAL A 28 -48.43 42.63 66.35
CA VAL A 28 -48.84 42.89 64.96
C VAL A 28 -48.86 44.39 64.74
N ILE A 29 -47.94 44.87 63.90
CA ILE A 29 -47.81 46.32 63.60
C ILE A 29 -48.01 46.61 62.12
N PRO A 30 -48.57 47.77 61.74
CA PRO A 30 -48.47 48.26 60.37
C PRO A 30 -47.01 48.61 60.05
N PHE A 31 -46.47 48.10 58.94
CA PHE A 31 -45.10 48.34 58.51
C PHE A 31 -45.06 49.01 57.13
N ASN A 32 -44.94 50.33 57.13
CA ASN A 32 -45.18 51.17 55.94
C ASN A 32 -43.96 51.34 55.00
N LYS A 33 -42.92 50.52 55.16
CA LYS A 33 -41.71 50.52 54.32
C LYS A 33 -41.56 49.18 53.61
N SER A 34 -41.00 49.17 52.42
CA SER A 34 -40.56 47.93 51.78
C SER A 34 -39.31 47.38 52.48
N PHE A 35 -39.15 46.07 52.60
CA PHE A 35 -38.00 45.45 53.30
C PHE A 35 -37.58 44.11 52.71
N PHE A 36 -36.30 43.75 52.88
CA PHE A 36 -35.82 42.39 52.65
C PHE A 36 -35.95 41.57 53.93
N ALA A 37 -36.32 40.31 53.79
CA ALA A 37 -36.33 39.34 54.89
C ALA A 37 -35.20 38.33 54.71
N TYR A 38 -34.57 37.91 55.79
CA TYR A 38 -33.37 37.07 55.83
C TYR A 38 -33.64 35.82 56.66
N ASN A 39 -33.02 34.69 56.32
CA ASN A 39 -33.18 33.45 57.09
C ASN A 39 -32.51 33.51 58.48
N GLU A 40 -31.42 34.25 58.60
CA GLU A 40 -30.69 34.53 59.83
C GLU A 40 -30.54 36.05 60.05
N PRO A 41 -30.30 36.52 61.28
CA PRO A 41 -30.10 37.95 61.59
C PRO A 41 -28.71 38.42 61.12
N SER A 42 -28.51 38.42 59.81
CA SER A 42 -27.28 38.83 59.13
C SER A 42 -27.60 39.27 57.69
N PHE A 43 -26.99 40.37 57.25
CA PHE A 43 -27.13 40.87 55.87
C PHE A 43 -26.53 39.94 54.81
N THR A 44 -25.67 38.99 55.19
CA THR A 44 -25.12 37.96 54.28
C THR A 44 -25.88 36.64 54.34
N SER A 45 -26.99 36.58 55.09
CA SER A 45 -27.88 35.42 55.08
C SER A 45 -28.67 35.36 53.78
N ALA A 46 -29.05 34.15 53.36
CA ALA A 46 -30.02 33.96 52.30
C ALA A 46 -31.31 34.74 52.56
N LYS A 47 -31.79 35.42 51.51
CA LYS A 47 -33.02 36.22 51.54
C LYS A 47 -34.24 35.33 51.34
N GLY A 48 -35.30 35.58 52.11
CA GLY A 48 -36.63 35.01 51.88
C GLY A 48 -37.30 35.60 50.63
N ASN A 49 -38.49 35.11 50.28
CA ASN A 49 -39.31 35.55 49.15
C ASN A 49 -38.57 35.48 47.81
N GLY A 50 -37.74 34.46 47.61
CA GLY A 50 -36.90 34.31 46.42
C GLY A 50 -35.94 35.49 46.17
N GLY A 51 -35.58 36.25 47.21
CA GLY A 51 -34.72 37.43 47.10
C GLY A 51 -35.44 38.73 46.73
N ALA A 52 -36.77 38.71 46.54
CA ALA A 52 -37.56 39.89 46.26
C ALA A 52 -37.95 40.65 47.54
N GLN A 53 -37.97 41.98 47.45
CA GLN A 53 -38.38 42.83 48.56
C GLN A 53 -39.87 42.66 48.86
N TYR A 54 -40.24 42.58 50.13
CA TYR A 54 -41.63 42.72 50.55
C TYR A 54 -42.03 44.19 50.41
N GLY A 55 -43.19 44.47 49.82
CA GLY A 55 -43.80 45.80 49.87
C GLY A 55 -44.30 46.15 51.28
N PRO A 56 -44.80 47.39 51.50
CA PRO A 56 -45.40 47.80 52.77
C PRO A 56 -46.49 46.82 53.22
N GLN A 57 -46.47 46.42 54.49
CA GLN A 57 -47.39 45.45 55.06
C GLN A 57 -48.38 46.16 55.99
N LYS A 58 -49.69 45.96 55.77
CA LYS A 58 -50.74 46.51 56.64
C LYS A 58 -50.73 45.89 58.04
N ALA A 59 -50.23 44.67 58.16
CA ALA A 59 -50.08 43.94 59.42
C ALA A 59 -48.86 43.01 59.31
N LEU A 60 -47.84 43.23 60.13
CA LEU A 60 -46.61 42.45 60.20
C LEU A 60 -46.46 41.87 61.61
N THR A 61 -46.45 40.54 61.72
CA THR A 61 -46.25 39.85 63.01
C THR A 61 -44.77 39.89 63.37
N VAL A 62 -44.41 40.66 64.38
CA VAL A 62 -43.06 40.73 64.95
C VAL A 62 -43.01 39.83 66.18
N LYS A 63 -42.06 38.89 66.21
CA LYS A 63 -41.89 37.90 67.29
C LYS A 63 -40.77 38.26 68.25
N GLU A 64 -39.73 38.91 67.72
CA GLU A 64 -38.53 39.29 68.48
C GLU A 64 -38.00 40.62 67.93
N LYS A 65 -37.62 41.55 68.82
CA LYS A 65 -36.87 42.76 68.45
C LYS A 65 -35.54 42.74 69.20
N ARG A 66 -34.43 42.87 68.47
CA ARG A 66 -33.08 43.00 69.03
C ARG A 66 -32.60 44.45 69.00
N SER A 67 -31.70 44.77 69.92
CA SER A 67 -31.13 46.13 70.06
C SER A 67 -30.13 46.51 68.95
N ASP A 68 -29.68 45.55 68.16
CA ASP A 68 -28.80 45.72 67.00
C ASP A 68 -29.58 46.05 65.70
N GLY A 69 -30.92 46.20 65.80
CA GLY A 69 -31.80 46.55 64.69
C GLY A 69 -32.46 45.35 64.00
N TRP A 70 -32.10 44.11 64.37
CA TRP A 70 -32.69 42.90 63.77
C TRP A 70 -34.00 42.50 64.44
N TRP A 71 -35.07 42.37 63.64
CA TRP A 71 -36.39 41.94 64.10
C TRP A 71 -36.75 40.61 63.48
N LYS A 72 -37.20 39.65 64.28
CA LYS A 72 -37.75 38.39 63.79
C LYS A 72 -39.23 38.58 63.51
N ILE A 73 -39.67 38.25 62.31
CA ILE A 73 -41.04 38.38 61.84
C ILE A 73 -41.59 37.03 61.37
N GLY A 74 -42.90 36.83 61.50
CA GLY A 74 -43.59 35.70 60.89
C GLY A 74 -43.92 36.01 59.43
N THR A 75 -43.50 35.14 58.50
CA THR A 75 -43.93 35.18 57.10
C THR A 75 -44.58 33.84 56.71
N TRP A 76 -45.15 33.77 55.50
CA TRP A 76 -45.69 32.51 54.96
C TRP A 76 -44.60 31.46 54.69
N GLU A 77 -43.33 31.85 54.65
CA GLU A 77 -42.16 30.97 54.53
C GLU A 77 -41.57 30.57 55.90
N GLY A 78 -42.32 30.79 56.98
CA GLY A 78 -41.86 30.64 58.36
C GLY A 78 -41.22 31.92 58.90
N ASP A 79 -40.52 31.82 60.03
CA ASP A 79 -39.89 32.98 60.63
C ASP A 79 -38.73 33.50 59.76
N LYS A 80 -38.60 34.82 59.68
CA LYS A 80 -37.53 35.53 58.97
C LYS A 80 -37.05 36.72 59.79
N TRP A 81 -35.91 37.29 59.43
CA TRP A 81 -35.30 38.44 60.07
C TRP A 81 -35.33 39.66 59.15
N ILE A 82 -35.59 40.85 59.70
CA ILE A 82 -35.54 42.11 58.95
C ILE A 82 -34.68 43.12 59.71
N ASN A 83 -34.02 44.01 58.99
CA ASN A 83 -33.30 45.16 59.56
C ASN A 83 -33.44 46.35 58.60
N THR A 84 -34.23 47.34 59.00
CA THR A 84 -34.56 48.48 58.12
C THR A 84 -33.84 49.78 58.45
N ASP A 85 -33.23 49.85 59.63
CA ASP A 85 -32.51 51.04 60.08
C ASP A 85 -30.99 50.91 59.86
N GLY A 86 -30.55 49.71 59.45
CA GLY A 86 -29.17 49.35 59.23
C GLY A 86 -28.47 48.95 60.52
N GLU A 87 -27.41 48.14 60.38
CA GLU A 87 -26.61 47.66 61.49
C GLU A 87 -25.29 48.46 61.57
N LYS A 88 -24.94 48.93 62.77
CA LYS A 88 -23.62 49.54 63.01
C LYS A 88 -22.57 48.43 63.10
N LYS A 89 -21.70 48.34 62.10
CA LYS A 89 -20.64 47.33 62.03
C LYS A 89 -19.26 48.00 61.98
N LYS A 90 -18.33 47.55 62.83
CA LYS A 90 -16.93 47.97 62.78
C LYS A 90 -16.22 47.20 61.67
N ILE A 91 -15.61 47.93 60.73
CA ILE A 91 -14.72 47.35 59.72
C ILE A 91 -13.31 47.36 60.29
N GLU A 92 -12.75 46.17 60.53
CA GLU A 92 -11.49 46.01 61.27
C GLU A 92 -10.23 46.31 60.43
N LYS A 93 -10.33 46.15 59.10
CA LYS A 93 -9.20 46.37 58.17
C LYS A 93 -9.42 47.66 57.36
N PRO A 94 -8.35 48.34 56.93
CA PRO A 94 -8.47 49.39 55.93
C PRO A 94 -9.19 48.83 54.70
N TYR A 95 -10.13 49.59 54.14
CA TYR A 95 -11.02 49.10 53.09
C TYR A 95 -11.20 50.15 51.99
N ILE A 96 -11.82 49.73 50.89
CA ILE A 96 -12.29 50.63 49.83
C ILE A 96 -13.75 50.32 49.49
N THR A 97 -14.42 51.30 48.91
CA THR A 97 -15.82 51.21 48.50
C THR A 97 -15.95 51.03 46.99
N PHE A 98 -17.04 50.41 46.56
CA PHE A 98 -17.35 50.09 45.16
C PHE A 98 -18.78 50.53 44.83
N ALA A 99 -19.03 50.90 43.58
CA ALA A 99 -20.39 51.24 43.12
C ALA A 99 -21.31 50.01 43.03
N GLU A 100 -20.75 48.84 42.73
CA GLU A 100 -21.41 47.53 42.61
C GLU A 100 -20.64 46.47 43.42
N PRO A 101 -21.26 45.36 43.83
CA PRO A 101 -20.62 44.29 44.62
C PRO A 101 -19.71 43.42 43.76
N LYS A 102 -18.70 44.03 43.14
CA LYS A 102 -17.66 43.37 42.34
C LYS A 102 -16.39 44.20 42.36
N PHE A 103 -15.23 43.55 42.44
CA PHE A 103 -13.93 44.23 42.54
C PHE A 103 -13.54 45.04 41.29
N SER A 104 -14.18 44.78 40.14
CA SER A 104 -14.00 45.54 38.90
C SER A 104 -14.88 46.80 38.80
N SER A 105 -15.76 47.04 39.77
CA SER A 105 -16.64 48.21 39.81
C SER A 105 -15.85 49.51 40.07
N PRO A 106 -16.33 50.67 39.58
CA PRO A 106 -15.80 51.97 39.96
C PRO A 106 -15.65 52.11 41.49
N LYS A 107 -14.47 52.52 41.93
CA LYS A 107 -14.15 52.72 43.34
C LYS A 107 -14.69 54.06 43.83
N GLY A 108 -15.31 54.08 45.01
CA GLY A 108 -15.69 55.31 45.70
C GLY A 108 -14.47 56.03 46.29
N ASN A 109 -14.65 57.26 46.77
CA ASN A 109 -13.58 58.09 47.35
C ASN A 109 -12.32 58.21 46.45
N ASN A 110 -12.51 58.30 45.12
CA ASN A 110 -11.44 58.28 44.11
C ASN A 110 -10.43 57.11 44.23
N GLY A 111 -10.88 55.99 44.81
CA GLY A 111 -10.04 54.81 45.04
C GLY A 111 -9.01 54.96 46.16
N ASN A 112 -9.15 55.95 47.04
CA ASN A 112 -8.31 56.09 48.23
C ASN A 112 -8.71 55.07 49.31
N VAL A 113 -7.70 54.54 50.02
CA VAL A 113 -7.91 53.64 51.15
C VAL A 113 -8.59 54.38 52.31
N ILE A 114 -9.63 53.77 52.87
CA ILE A 114 -10.38 54.28 54.02
C ILE A 114 -9.91 53.53 55.27
N ALA A 115 -9.62 54.25 56.35
CA ALA A 115 -9.19 53.67 57.61
C ALA A 115 -10.31 52.84 58.28
N PRO A 116 -9.97 51.83 59.10
CA PRO A 116 -10.94 51.09 59.92
C PRO A 116 -11.88 52.04 60.67
N GLN A 117 -13.18 51.88 60.49
CA GLN A 117 -14.20 52.69 61.16
C GLN A 117 -15.53 51.93 61.29
N VAL A 118 -16.43 52.46 62.10
CA VAL A 118 -17.80 51.94 62.23
C VAL A 118 -18.66 52.50 61.10
N VAL A 119 -19.29 51.63 60.34
CA VAL A 119 -20.18 51.97 59.21
C VAL A 119 -21.60 51.50 59.50
N THR A 120 -22.59 52.10 58.83
CA THR A 120 -23.96 51.57 58.82
C THR A 120 -24.11 50.63 57.62
N VAL A 121 -24.32 49.35 57.87
CA VAL A 121 -24.64 48.33 56.85
C VAL A 121 -26.14 48.29 56.65
N ILE A 122 -26.59 48.33 55.40
CA ILE A 122 -28.01 48.40 55.04
C ILE A 122 -28.49 47.25 54.15
N ASP A 123 -27.56 46.52 53.54
CA ASP A 123 -27.84 45.33 52.72
C ASP A 123 -26.58 44.47 52.61
N GLY A 124 -26.72 43.25 52.10
CA GLY A 124 -25.60 42.36 51.82
C GLY A 124 -25.93 41.26 50.82
N GLN A 125 -24.89 40.51 50.45
CA GLN A 125 -24.96 39.35 49.58
C GLN A 125 -24.35 38.13 50.28
N GLU A 126 -24.79 36.93 49.89
CA GLU A 126 -24.33 35.66 50.47
C GLU A 126 -22.83 35.42 50.25
N ASP A 127 -22.22 36.02 49.23
CA ASP A 127 -20.80 35.93 48.93
C ASP A 127 -19.92 36.87 49.77
N GLY A 128 -20.52 37.62 50.72
CA GLY A 128 -19.83 38.42 51.72
C GLY A 128 -19.77 39.93 51.43
N TRP A 129 -20.29 40.40 50.30
CA TRP A 129 -20.40 41.84 50.04
C TRP A 129 -21.42 42.50 50.95
N LEU A 130 -21.07 43.66 51.49
CA LEU A 130 -21.96 44.48 52.33
C LEU A 130 -22.18 45.84 51.67
N LYS A 131 -23.43 46.29 51.65
CA LYS A 131 -23.79 47.64 51.24
C LYS A 131 -23.84 48.55 52.45
N ILE A 132 -23.12 49.66 52.39
CA ILE A 132 -22.99 50.63 53.47
C ILE A 132 -23.45 52.01 53.04
N GLN A 133 -23.96 52.78 54.00
CA GLN A 133 -24.25 54.20 53.81
C GLN A 133 -22.95 55.01 53.83
N THR A 134 -22.79 55.89 52.84
CA THR A 134 -21.66 56.82 52.76
C THR A 134 -22.14 58.20 52.33
N ASN A 135 -21.30 59.23 52.51
CA ASN A 135 -21.60 60.59 52.05
C ASN A 135 -21.70 60.71 50.52
N GLU A 136 -21.20 59.72 49.77
CA GLU A 136 -21.29 59.63 48.30
C GLU A 136 -22.52 58.81 47.84
N GLY A 137 -23.47 58.55 48.76
CA GLY A 137 -24.57 57.59 48.60
C GLY A 137 -24.14 56.16 48.96
N ASP A 138 -25.05 55.21 48.83
CA ASP A 138 -24.77 53.81 49.20
C ASP A 138 -23.61 53.23 48.36
N LYS A 139 -22.74 52.45 49.00
CA LYS A 139 -21.60 51.79 48.35
C LYS A 139 -21.42 50.37 48.88
N TRP A 140 -20.77 49.53 48.09
CA TRP A 140 -20.44 48.16 48.46
C TRP A 140 -19.02 48.06 49.01
N ILE A 141 -18.82 47.19 50.00
CA ILE A 141 -17.51 46.83 50.58
C ILE A 141 -17.39 45.31 50.70
N PHE A 142 -16.15 44.82 50.69
CA PHE A 142 -15.84 43.42 51.01
C PHE A 142 -15.04 43.37 52.32
N PRO A 143 -15.70 43.18 53.47
CA PRO A 143 -15.14 43.46 54.79
C PRO A 143 -13.96 42.57 55.19
N ASP A 144 -13.84 41.37 54.60
CA ASP A 144 -12.77 40.43 54.93
C ASP A 144 -11.45 40.74 54.21
N SER A 145 -11.48 41.61 53.20
CA SER A 145 -10.30 42.05 52.46
C SER A 145 -9.60 43.24 53.11
N GLU A 146 -8.32 43.42 52.81
CA GLU A 146 -7.52 44.58 53.22
C GLU A 146 -7.18 45.44 52.00
N ALA A 147 -7.44 46.74 52.06
CA ALA A 147 -7.01 47.68 51.03
C ALA A 147 -5.63 48.25 51.38
N VAL A 148 -4.65 48.06 50.50
CA VAL A 148 -3.25 48.48 50.71
C VAL A 148 -2.80 49.40 49.57
N LYS A 149 -2.08 50.47 49.91
CA LYS A 149 -1.41 51.34 48.94
C LYS A 149 -0.07 50.74 48.53
N VAL A 150 0.23 50.67 47.24
CA VAL A 150 1.51 50.16 46.70
C VAL A 150 2.17 51.23 45.86
N ASP A 151 3.27 51.79 46.37
CA ASP A 151 3.94 52.98 45.80
C ASP A 151 5.05 52.67 44.78
N LYS A 152 5.15 51.42 44.34
CA LYS A 152 6.14 50.97 43.36
C LYS A 152 5.51 50.09 42.30
N ASN A 153 6.20 49.92 41.17
CA ASN A 153 5.79 48.95 40.18
C ASN A 153 5.89 47.52 40.73
N PHE A 154 5.03 46.62 40.26
CA PHE A 154 5.07 45.21 40.63
C PHE A 154 4.48 44.31 39.54
N TYR A 155 4.89 43.04 39.56
CA TYR A 155 4.29 42.00 38.71
C TYR A 155 3.28 41.18 39.50
N ALA A 156 2.24 40.70 38.82
CA ALA A 156 1.28 39.75 39.35
C ALA A 156 1.46 38.37 38.71
N TYR A 157 1.40 37.33 39.53
CA TYR A 157 1.66 35.94 39.18
C TYR A 157 0.38 35.12 39.33
N ASN A 158 0.21 34.09 38.51
CA ASN A 158 -0.94 33.18 38.62
C ASN A 158 -0.88 32.31 39.90
N GLU A 159 0.32 31.95 40.34
CA GLU A 159 0.60 31.17 41.54
C GLU A 159 1.62 31.90 42.43
N PRO A 160 1.70 31.60 43.75
CA PRO A 160 2.66 32.22 44.66
C PRO A 160 4.08 31.65 44.45
N SER A 161 4.65 31.90 43.26
CA SER A 161 5.99 31.49 42.85
C SER A 161 6.56 32.44 41.79
N PHE A 162 7.84 32.77 41.91
CA PHE A 162 8.55 33.60 40.91
C PHE A 162 8.75 32.92 39.55
N THR A 163 8.58 31.59 39.47
CA THR A 163 8.59 30.84 38.20
C THR A 163 7.18 30.60 37.65
N SER A 164 6.14 31.10 38.31
CA SER A 164 4.78 31.11 37.76
C SER A 164 4.72 32.07 36.59
N LYS A 165 3.80 31.81 35.66
CA LYS A 165 3.40 32.79 34.65
C LYS A 165 3.08 34.13 35.30
N LYS A 166 3.79 35.17 34.86
CA LYS A 166 3.64 36.56 35.32
C LYS A 166 2.98 37.40 34.24
N GLY A 167 2.04 38.25 34.67
CA GLY A 167 1.32 39.18 33.79
C GLY A 167 2.15 40.42 33.44
N GLN A 168 1.47 41.46 32.96
CA GLN A 168 2.09 42.76 32.73
C GLN A 168 2.53 43.41 34.05
N GLU A 169 3.50 44.33 33.95
CA GLU A 169 3.92 45.16 35.08
C GLU A 169 2.80 46.16 35.43
N TYR A 170 2.42 46.21 36.70
CA TYR A 170 1.47 47.18 37.21
C TYR A 170 2.23 48.40 37.74
N ALA A 171 1.80 49.59 37.35
CA ALA A 171 2.23 50.85 37.94
C ALA A 171 1.77 50.97 39.42
N PRO A 172 2.31 51.91 40.22
CA PRO A 172 1.91 52.10 41.61
C PRO A 172 0.39 52.25 41.76
N GLN A 173 -0.20 51.54 42.72
CA GLN A 173 -1.64 51.49 42.94
C GLN A 173 -2.03 52.24 44.22
N LYS A 174 -2.96 53.20 44.09
CA LYS A 174 -3.51 53.94 45.24
C LYS A 174 -4.23 53.03 46.25
N SER A 175 -4.82 51.95 45.75
CA SER A 175 -5.46 50.91 46.55
C SER A 175 -5.47 49.58 45.82
N LEU A 176 -4.99 48.55 46.49
CA LEU A 176 -4.99 47.17 46.06
C LEU A 176 -5.78 46.34 47.07
N VAL A 177 -6.72 45.53 46.59
CA VAL A 177 -7.49 44.65 47.46
C VAL A 177 -6.70 43.37 47.69
N VAL A 178 -6.28 43.17 48.94
CA VAL A 178 -5.55 41.98 49.40
C VAL A 178 -6.53 41.05 50.11
N LYS A 179 -6.71 39.85 49.56
CA LYS A 179 -7.55 38.79 50.13
C LYS A 179 -6.77 37.93 51.13
N GLU A 180 -5.47 37.72 50.90
CA GLU A 180 -4.61 36.87 51.73
C GLU A 180 -3.19 37.45 51.79
N LYS A 181 -2.55 37.41 52.96
CA LYS A 181 -1.11 37.72 53.11
C LYS A 181 -0.40 36.52 53.74
N ARG A 182 0.61 35.98 53.04
CA ARG A 182 1.47 34.90 53.54
C ARG A 182 2.73 35.45 54.20
N THR A 183 3.26 34.69 55.14
CA THR A 183 4.49 35.03 55.89
C THR A 183 5.75 35.02 55.02
N ASN A 184 5.73 34.33 53.87
CA ASN A 184 6.84 34.32 52.90
C ASN A 184 6.81 35.49 51.89
N GLY A 185 5.98 36.50 52.12
CA GLY A 185 5.90 37.72 51.31
C GLY A 185 4.89 37.68 50.16
N TRP A 186 4.26 36.53 49.89
CA TRP A 186 3.25 36.38 48.85
C TRP A 186 1.87 36.85 49.29
N TRP A 187 1.28 37.80 48.57
CA TRP A 187 -0.06 38.34 48.83
C TRP A 187 -1.00 37.99 47.69
N LYS A 188 -2.19 37.46 48.03
CA LYS A 188 -3.26 37.21 47.07
C LYS A 188 -4.10 38.46 46.90
N ILE A 189 -4.19 38.96 45.68
CA ILE A 189 -4.86 40.21 45.34
C ILE A 189 -6.01 39.97 44.38
N ALA A 190 -7.06 40.79 44.47
CA ALA A 190 -8.13 40.78 43.48
C ALA A 190 -7.79 41.73 42.33
N THR A 191 -7.77 41.22 41.10
CA THR A 191 -7.59 42.02 39.88
C THR A 191 -8.77 41.83 38.93
N PHE A 192 -8.81 42.59 37.84
CA PHE A 192 -9.82 42.40 36.79
C PHE A 192 -9.67 41.06 36.04
N GLU A 193 -8.49 40.42 36.11
CA GLU A 193 -8.21 39.10 35.56
C GLU A 193 -8.50 37.96 36.55
N GLY A 194 -9.15 38.28 37.68
CA GLY A 194 -9.36 37.37 38.80
C GLY A 194 -8.29 37.49 39.87
N ASP A 195 -8.18 36.47 40.71
CA ASP A 195 -7.21 36.46 41.79
C ASP A 195 -5.78 36.24 41.26
N LYS A 196 -4.82 37.06 41.72
CA LYS A 196 -3.40 36.94 41.40
C LYS A 196 -2.54 37.00 42.67
N TRP A 197 -1.27 36.67 42.55
CA TRP A 197 -0.27 36.72 43.61
C TRP A 197 0.78 37.78 43.34
N ILE A 198 1.18 38.53 44.37
CA ILE A 198 2.29 39.49 44.28
C ILE A 198 3.29 39.22 45.39
N ASN A 199 4.56 39.55 45.16
CA ASN A 199 5.58 39.57 46.21
C ASN A 199 6.39 40.86 46.10
N LEU A 200 6.28 41.71 47.13
CA LEU A 200 6.90 43.03 47.13
C LEU A 200 8.24 43.06 47.88
N THR A 201 8.52 42.05 48.71
CA THR A 201 9.68 42.06 49.63
C THR A 201 10.77 41.08 49.22
N GLY A 202 10.47 40.20 48.26
CA GLY A 202 11.26 39.02 47.98
C GLY A 202 10.91 37.86 48.91
N GLU A 203 11.26 36.65 48.48
CA GLU A 203 11.05 35.41 49.21
C GLU A 203 12.39 34.82 49.64
N GLN A 204 12.50 34.44 50.92
CA GLN A 204 13.66 33.69 51.41
C GLN A 204 13.57 32.25 50.91
N LYS A 205 14.51 31.84 50.06
CA LYS A 205 14.56 30.50 49.46
C LYS A 205 15.89 29.83 49.76
N LYS A 206 15.84 28.61 50.30
CA LYS A 206 17.03 27.78 50.48
C LYS A 206 17.42 27.17 49.13
N ILE A 207 18.64 27.44 48.67
CA ILE A 207 19.24 26.75 47.53
C ILE A 207 19.94 25.50 48.07
N GLU A 208 19.47 24.32 47.67
CA GLU A 208 19.91 23.06 48.26
C GLU A 208 21.24 22.54 47.69
N LYS A 209 21.54 22.88 46.44
CA LYS A 209 22.73 22.43 45.73
C LYS A 209 23.75 23.56 45.58
N PRO A 210 25.06 23.26 45.50
CA PRO A 210 26.04 24.26 45.12
C PRO A 210 25.66 24.89 43.77
N TYR A 211 25.80 26.20 43.65
CA TYR A 211 25.29 26.95 42.52
C TYR A 211 26.29 28.02 42.06
N ILE A 212 26.00 28.65 40.92
CA ILE A 212 26.75 29.77 40.37
C ILE A 212 25.77 30.84 39.93
N THR A 213 26.19 32.10 40.00
CA THR A 213 25.39 33.26 39.62
C THR A 213 25.79 33.77 38.24
N PHE A 214 24.85 34.41 37.54
CA PHE A 214 25.02 34.97 36.20
C PHE A 214 24.53 36.41 36.16
N ALA A 215 25.11 37.26 35.31
CA ALA A 215 24.66 38.63 35.13
C ALA A 215 23.29 38.72 34.42
N GLU A 216 23.01 37.78 33.53
CA GLU A 216 21.76 37.63 32.77
C GLU A 216 21.24 36.18 32.89
N PRO A 217 19.94 35.91 32.65
CA PRO A 217 19.35 34.57 32.73
C PRO A 217 19.72 33.69 31.52
N LYS A 218 21.02 33.50 31.30
CA LYS A 218 21.58 32.63 30.25
C LYS A 218 22.95 32.09 30.70
N PHE A 219 23.23 30.82 30.38
CA PHE A 219 24.46 30.15 30.83
C PHE A 219 25.76 30.71 30.22
N THR A 220 25.65 31.48 29.12
CA THR A 220 26.78 32.15 28.46
C THR A 220 27.07 33.54 29.02
N SER A 221 26.25 34.03 29.98
CA SER A 221 26.47 35.32 30.64
C SER A 221 27.69 35.28 31.56
N PRO A 222 28.36 36.43 31.81
CA PRO A 222 29.39 36.52 32.83
C PRO A 222 28.95 35.94 34.17
N LYS A 223 29.80 35.08 34.74
CA LYS A 223 29.55 34.43 36.03
C LYS A 223 29.94 35.37 37.18
N GLY A 224 29.10 35.44 38.21
CA GLY A 224 29.43 36.14 39.46
C GLY A 224 30.44 35.35 40.30
N ASN A 225 30.87 35.92 41.43
CA ASN A 225 31.83 35.30 42.35
C ASN A 225 33.14 34.84 41.66
N ASN A 226 33.58 35.59 40.64
CA ASN A 226 34.75 35.27 39.80
C ASN A 226 34.71 33.85 39.18
N GLY A 227 33.50 33.34 38.93
CA GLY A 227 33.25 32.00 38.40
C GLY A 227 33.39 30.85 39.39
N ASN A 228 33.59 31.13 40.69
CA ASN A 228 33.70 30.10 41.72
C ASN A 228 32.32 29.62 42.20
N VAL A 229 32.21 28.30 42.44
CA VAL A 229 31.00 27.68 43.01
C VAL A 229 30.66 28.28 44.37
N ILE A 230 29.38 28.55 44.58
CA ILE A 230 28.81 29.07 45.83
C ILE A 230 28.12 27.90 46.56
N ALA A 231 28.38 27.76 47.85
CA ALA A 231 27.80 26.70 48.68
C ALA A 231 26.27 26.90 48.86
N PRO A 232 25.51 25.81 49.12
CA PRO A 232 24.09 25.89 49.48
C PRO A 232 23.84 26.91 50.59
N GLN A 233 22.94 27.86 50.36
CA GLN A 233 22.57 28.88 51.34
C GLN A 233 21.15 29.40 51.10
N VAL A 234 20.63 30.16 52.07
CA VAL A 234 19.36 30.86 51.93
C VAL A 234 19.61 32.19 51.21
N VAL A 235 18.82 32.47 50.17
CA VAL A 235 18.91 33.68 49.36
C VAL A 235 17.56 34.39 49.29
N THR A 236 17.58 35.71 49.10
CA THR A 236 16.38 36.48 48.79
C THR A 236 16.11 36.45 47.29
N VAL A 237 15.05 35.77 46.88
CA VAL A 237 14.55 35.75 45.49
C VAL A 237 13.62 36.94 45.27
N ILE A 238 13.83 37.69 44.19
CA ILE A 238 13.09 38.93 43.90
C ILE A 238 12.39 38.93 42.54
N ASP A 239 12.76 38.03 41.64
CA ASP A 239 12.10 37.84 40.34
C ASP A 239 12.40 36.43 39.79
N GLY A 240 11.72 36.02 38.72
CA GLY A 240 11.98 34.77 38.02
C GLY A 240 11.41 34.70 36.61
N GLN A 241 11.72 33.59 35.94
CA GLN A 241 11.24 33.21 34.61
C GLN A 241 10.64 31.79 34.66
N GLU A 242 9.72 31.52 33.74
CA GLU A 242 9.00 30.23 33.65
C GLU A 242 9.93 29.04 33.38
N ASP A 243 11.08 29.26 32.75
CA ASP A 243 12.07 28.22 32.43
C ASP A 243 12.99 27.85 33.62
N GLY A 244 12.82 28.49 34.78
CA GLY A 244 13.50 28.14 36.03
C GLY A 244 14.64 29.07 36.45
N TRP A 245 14.86 30.17 35.73
CA TRP A 245 15.74 31.25 36.21
C TRP A 245 15.12 32.03 37.35
N LEU A 246 15.91 32.30 38.38
CA LEU A 246 15.53 33.14 39.52
C LEU A 246 16.53 34.28 39.66
N LYS A 247 16.03 35.49 39.88
CA LYS A 247 16.83 36.65 40.23
C LYS A 247 16.94 36.74 41.75
N ILE A 248 18.16 36.81 42.26
CA ILE A 248 18.47 36.85 43.68
C ILE A 248 19.28 38.10 44.02
N GLN A 249 19.10 38.59 45.25
CA GLN A 249 19.95 39.64 45.80
C GLN A 249 21.29 39.06 46.23
N THR A 250 22.38 39.73 45.85
CA THR A 250 23.75 39.36 46.25
C THR A 250 24.55 40.61 46.59
N ASN A 251 25.71 40.44 47.24
CA ASN A 251 26.63 41.55 47.53
C ASN A 251 27.24 42.18 46.27
N GLU A 252 27.17 41.51 45.10
CA GLU A 252 27.60 42.01 43.79
C GLU A 252 26.46 42.69 43.02
N GLY A 253 25.34 42.99 43.70
CA GLY A 253 24.06 43.40 43.11
C GLY A 253 23.20 42.21 42.70
N ASP A 254 22.05 42.46 42.07
CA ASP A 254 21.16 41.39 41.63
C ASP A 254 21.86 40.47 40.63
N LYS A 255 21.63 39.16 40.76
CA LYS A 255 22.17 38.13 39.86
C LYS A 255 21.14 37.05 39.59
N TRP A 256 21.34 36.31 38.51
CA TRP A 256 20.48 35.20 38.10
C TRP A 256 21.08 33.86 38.50
N ILE A 257 20.24 32.93 38.94
CA ILE A 257 20.59 31.52 39.19
C ILE A 257 19.59 30.63 38.45
N PHE A 258 20.01 29.42 38.07
CA PHE A 258 19.11 28.43 37.49
C PHE A 258 18.81 27.35 38.53
N LEU A 259 17.57 27.33 39.04
CA LEU A 259 17.19 26.55 40.22
C LEU A 259 17.43 25.04 40.05
N ASN A 260 17.22 24.53 38.84
CA ASN A 260 17.30 23.10 38.52
C ASN A 260 18.71 22.65 38.10
N SER A 261 19.76 23.36 38.52
CA SER A 261 21.14 22.99 38.22
C SER A 261 22.01 22.89 39.47
N GLU A 262 23.16 22.23 39.30
CA GLU A 262 24.24 22.15 40.27
C GLU A 262 25.52 22.67 39.62
N ALA A 263 26.26 23.52 40.32
CA ALA A 263 27.58 23.96 39.87
C ALA A 263 28.67 23.09 40.51
N VAL A 264 29.49 22.44 39.69
CA VAL A 264 30.53 21.51 40.12
C VAL A 264 31.89 22.00 39.65
N LYS A 265 32.91 22.00 40.53
CA LYS A 265 34.30 22.27 40.14
C LYS A 265 34.91 21.03 39.50
N VAL A 266 35.56 21.18 38.34
CA VAL A 266 36.22 20.09 37.60
C VAL A 266 37.68 20.47 37.38
N ASP A 267 38.59 19.75 38.03
CA ASP A 267 40.04 20.06 38.05
C ASP A 267 40.86 19.31 36.97
N LYS A 268 40.20 18.63 36.04
CA LYS A 268 40.83 17.86 34.95
C LYS A 268 40.28 18.27 33.58
N ASN A 269 41.03 17.98 32.53
CA ASN A 269 40.51 18.06 31.17
C ASN A 269 39.46 16.97 30.93
N PHE A 270 38.46 17.23 30.10
CA PHE A 270 37.42 16.25 29.76
C PHE A 270 36.87 16.45 28.36
N TYR A 271 36.32 15.37 27.78
CA TYR A 271 35.52 15.44 26.56
C TYR A 271 34.04 15.64 26.91
N ALA A 272 33.34 16.36 26.04
CA ALA A 272 31.89 16.41 26.03
C ALA A 272 31.36 15.81 24.73
N TYR A 273 30.17 15.23 24.80
CA TYR A 273 29.56 14.43 23.73
C TYR A 273 28.17 14.98 23.42
N ASN A 274 27.74 14.85 22.16
CA ASN A 274 26.40 15.29 21.74
C ASN A 274 25.29 14.42 22.35
N GLU A 275 25.58 13.14 22.58
CA GLU A 275 24.69 12.16 23.23
C GLU A 275 25.41 11.48 24.40
N PRO A 276 24.71 10.87 25.38
CA PRO A 276 25.32 10.15 26.50
C PRO A 276 25.87 8.78 26.05
N SER A 277 26.83 8.81 25.14
CA SER A 277 27.52 7.64 24.57
C SER A 277 28.94 8.01 24.18
N PHE A 278 29.89 7.13 24.48
CA PHE A 278 31.29 7.28 24.09
C PHE A 278 31.53 7.14 22.58
N THR A 279 30.56 6.61 21.83
CA THR A 279 30.61 6.54 20.35
C THR A 279 29.89 7.72 19.69
N SER A 280 29.36 8.65 20.49
CA SER A 280 28.77 9.89 19.98
C SER A 280 29.86 10.85 19.51
N GLU A 281 29.49 11.76 18.62
CA GLU A 281 30.37 12.83 18.20
C GLU A 281 30.75 13.72 19.39
N LYS A 282 32.05 14.03 19.47
CA LYS A 282 32.62 14.90 20.52
C LYS A 282 32.33 16.36 20.18
N ALA A 283 31.93 17.13 21.17
CA ALA A 283 31.76 18.58 21.10
C ALA A 283 33.12 19.29 20.86
N SER A 284 33.10 20.61 20.62
CA SER A 284 34.32 21.41 20.43
C SER A 284 35.24 20.89 19.31
N GLY A 285 34.65 20.33 18.26
CA GLY A 285 35.37 19.75 17.13
C GLY A 285 36.30 18.60 17.51
N GLY A 286 35.99 17.87 18.60
CA GLY A 286 36.80 16.77 19.09
C GLY A 286 37.89 17.16 20.11
N ASN A 287 37.98 18.43 20.49
CA ASN A 287 38.96 18.90 21.48
C ASN A 287 38.46 18.71 22.93
N GLN A 288 39.40 18.61 23.87
CA GLN A 288 39.07 18.57 25.29
C GLN A 288 38.72 19.96 25.82
N TYR A 289 37.75 20.02 26.74
CA TYR A 289 37.55 21.17 27.61
C TYR A 289 38.61 21.13 28.71
N GLY A 290 39.27 22.26 28.98
CA GLY A 290 40.16 22.41 30.13
C GLY A 290 39.41 22.43 31.47
N PRO A 291 40.12 22.46 32.62
CA PRO A 291 39.51 22.48 33.95
C PRO A 291 38.53 23.64 34.11
N GLN A 292 37.39 23.37 34.76
CA GLN A 292 36.30 24.32 34.93
C GLN A 292 36.12 24.67 36.41
N LYS A 293 36.23 25.96 36.75
CA LYS A 293 35.93 26.46 38.11
C LYS A 293 34.48 26.20 38.53
N SER A 294 33.57 26.19 37.56
CA SER A 294 32.13 25.93 37.76
C SER A 294 31.50 25.36 36.48
N LEU A 295 31.39 24.04 36.40
CA LEU A 295 30.62 23.35 35.38
C LEU A 295 29.15 23.27 35.81
N VAL A 296 28.25 23.75 34.97
CA VAL A 296 26.81 23.73 35.28
C VAL A 296 26.23 22.40 34.85
N VAL A 297 25.76 21.62 35.81
CA VAL A 297 25.17 20.30 35.64
C VAL A 297 23.65 20.41 35.77
N LYS A 298 22.93 20.07 34.71
CA LYS A 298 21.46 20.06 34.66
C LYS A 298 20.88 18.70 35.07
N GLU A 299 21.59 17.62 34.78
CA GLU A 299 21.17 16.25 35.07
C GLU A 299 22.40 15.40 35.42
N LYS A 300 22.28 14.54 36.43
CA LYS A 300 23.28 13.50 36.76
C LYS A 300 22.60 12.14 36.69
N ARG A 301 23.10 11.25 35.83
CA ARG A 301 22.64 9.87 35.75
C ARG A 301 23.49 8.95 36.64
N ALA A 302 22.85 7.91 37.17
CA ALA A 302 23.52 6.93 38.03
C ALA A 302 24.63 6.14 37.31
N ASN A 303 24.61 6.06 35.97
CA ASN A 303 25.64 5.40 35.17
C ASN A 303 26.88 6.28 34.87
N GLY A 304 26.98 7.47 35.46
CA GLY A 304 28.16 8.35 35.33
C GLY A 304 28.02 9.47 34.29
N TRP A 305 26.98 9.46 33.47
CA TRP A 305 26.73 10.51 32.48
C TRP A 305 26.02 11.73 33.07
N TRP A 306 26.59 12.92 32.87
CA TRP A 306 26.04 14.19 33.33
C TRP A 306 25.70 15.08 32.14
N LYS A 307 24.50 15.67 32.15
CA LYS A 307 24.10 16.69 31.18
C LYS A 307 24.56 18.05 31.68
N VAL A 308 25.38 18.73 30.91
CA VAL A 308 26.03 20.00 31.28
C VAL A 308 25.73 21.10 30.28
N ALA A 309 25.64 22.34 30.77
CA ALA A 309 25.49 23.50 29.90
C ALA A 309 26.88 23.98 29.43
N THR A 310 27.05 24.06 28.12
CA THR A 310 28.27 24.57 27.47
C THR A 310 27.94 25.74 26.54
N PHE A 311 28.96 26.38 25.96
CA PHE A 311 28.74 27.43 24.95
C PHE A 311 28.12 26.90 23.65
N GLU A 312 28.25 25.58 23.37
CA GLU A 312 27.62 24.88 22.24
C GLU A 312 26.22 24.32 22.59
N GLY A 313 25.65 24.78 23.70
CA GLY A 313 24.41 24.26 24.26
C GLY A 313 24.63 23.08 25.21
N ASP A 314 23.57 22.31 25.42
CA ASP A 314 23.62 21.14 26.30
C ASP A 314 24.49 20.04 25.69
N LYS A 315 25.35 19.44 26.52
CA LYS A 315 26.24 18.31 26.16
C LYS A 315 26.28 17.29 27.29
N TRP A 316 26.84 16.13 27.00
CA TRP A 316 27.01 15.04 27.96
C TRP A 316 28.48 14.84 28.31
N VAL A 317 28.78 14.62 29.59
CA VAL A 317 30.14 14.31 30.07
C VAL A 317 30.09 13.08 30.95
N ALA A 318 31.13 12.26 30.89
CA ALA A 318 31.34 11.11 31.77
C ALA A 318 32.72 11.23 32.43
N LEU A 319 32.84 12.14 33.40
CA LEU A 319 34.13 12.54 33.98
C LEU A 319 34.91 11.35 34.55
N ASP A 320 34.19 10.38 35.13
CA ASP A 320 34.77 9.21 35.77
C ASP A 320 34.48 7.92 35.00
N GLY A 321 34.12 8.02 33.72
CA GLY A 321 33.73 6.86 32.90
C GLY A 321 32.34 6.31 33.24
N GLU A 322 31.96 5.23 32.55
CA GLU A 322 30.72 4.48 32.74
C GLU A 322 31.05 3.01 33.04
N LEU A 323 30.52 2.46 34.12
CA LEU A 323 30.56 1.00 34.34
C LEU A 323 29.55 0.35 33.39
N LYS A 324 30.06 -0.44 32.44
CA LYS A 324 29.24 -1.11 31.44
C LYS A 324 29.41 -2.62 31.55
N LYS A 325 28.27 -3.31 31.66
CA LYS A 325 28.22 -4.77 31.64
C LYS A 325 28.29 -5.26 30.20
N PHE A 326 29.18 -6.22 29.95
CA PHE A 326 29.27 -6.94 28.68
C PHE A 326 28.96 -8.42 28.93
N ASP A 327 27.86 -8.88 28.35
CA ASP A 327 27.33 -10.24 28.57
C ASP A 327 27.99 -11.32 27.70
N SER A 328 28.94 -10.94 26.84
CA SER A 328 29.69 -11.85 25.97
C SER A 328 31.19 -11.64 26.15
N PRO A 329 32.01 -12.68 25.95
CA PRO A 329 33.46 -12.51 25.95
C PRO A 329 33.88 -11.46 24.92
N PHE A 330 34.90 -10.65 25.25
CA PHE A 330 35.38 -9.60 24.35
C PHE A 330 36.90 -9.49 24.35
N TYR A 331 37.45 -9.10 23.20
CA TYR A 331 38.86 -8.79 23.07
C TYR A 331 39.11 -7.30 23.30
N VAL A 332 40.31 -6.99 23.81
CA VAL A 332 40.83 -5.64 23.89
C VAL A 332 42.09 -5.52 23.04
N TYR A 333 42.40 -4.32 22.58
CA TYR A 333 43.41 -3.99 21.59
C TYR A 333 44.20 -2.76 22.05
N TYR A 334 45.47 -2.65 21.66
CA TYR A 334 46.28 -1.48 22.00
C TYR A 334 45.84 -0.23 21.21
N GLU A 335 45.38 -0.41 19.97
CA GLU A 335 44.85 0.63 19.10
C GLU A 335 43.42 0.27 18.66
N PRO A 336 42.57 1.24 18.25
CA PRO A 336 41.20 0.98 17.78
C PRO A 336 41.19 0.40 16.36
N SER A 337 41.81 -0.77 16.20
CA SER A 337 41.97 -1.49 14.94
C SER A 337 42.05 -3.00 15.19
N PHE A 338 41.34 -3.79 14.40
CA PHE A 338 41.38 -5.25 14.49
C PHE A 338 42.74 -5.85 14.09
N ALA A 339 43.59 -5.07 13.40
CA ALA A 339 44.95 -5.46 13.07
C ALA A 339 45.96 -5.11 14.19
N SER A 340 45.52 -4.41 15.23
CA SER A 340 46.35 -4.10 16.40
C SER A 340 46.63 -5.36 17.22
N GLN A 341 47.72 -5.33 17.99
CA GLN A 341 48.01 -6.35 18.98
C GLN A 341 46.83 -6.46 19.97
N LYS A 342 46.43 -7.68 20.31
CA LYS A 342 45.42 -7.93 21.34
C LYS A 342 46.08 -7.80 22.72
N GLY A 343 45.42 -7.10 23.64
CA GLY A 343 45.80 -7.07 25.05
C GLY A 343 45.40 -8.35 25.77
N ASN A 344 45.65 -8.41 27.07
CA ASN A 344 45.31 -9.53 27.95
C ASN A 344 45.91 -10.86 27.49
N MET A 345 47.18 -10.83 27.05
CA MET A 345 47.88 -11.99 26.47
C MET A 345 47.10 -12.64 25.31
N GLU A 346 46.40 -11.84 24.51
CA GLU A 346 45.54 -12.26 23.41
C GLU A 346 44.34 -13.12 23.80
N LYS A 347 44.02 -13.22 25.10
CA LYS A 347 42.86 -13.94 25.60
C LYS A 347 41.67 -12.98 25.74
N PRO A 348 40.45 -13.40 25.35
CA PRO A 348 39.26 -12.60 25.58
C PRO A 348 38.99 -12.47 27.09
N TYR A 349 38.46 -11.33 27.50
CA TYR A 349 37.83 -11.19 28.81
C TYR A 349 36.55 -12.01 28.84
N ASN A 350 36.28 -12.70 29.94
CA ASN A 350 34.97 -13.31 30.18
C ASN A 350 33.90 -12.21 30.36
N PRO A 351 32.59 -12.54 30.19
CA PRO A 351 31.51 -11.60 30.48
C PRO A 351 31.69 -10.94 31.84
N THR A 352 31.82 -9.61 31.84
CA THR A 352 32.16 -8.84 33.02
C THR A 352 31.64 -7.41 32.92
N THR A 353 31.61 -6.71 34.05
CA THR A 353 31.44 -5.26 34.08
C THR A 353 32.82 -4.63 34.04
N ILE A 354 33.05 -3.74 33.07
CA ILE A 354 34.30 -2.99 32.92
C ILE A 354 33.98 -1.51 32.75
N LYS A 355 34.90 -0.65 33.17
CA LYS A 355 34.73 0.79 33.07
C LYS A 355 35.14 1.26 31.68
N VAL A 356 34.21 1.91 30.99
CA VAL A 356 34.45 2.60 29.71
C VAL A 356 34.82 4.05 30.02
N VAL A 357 35.94 4.52 29.48
CA VAL A 357 36.50 5.85 29.78
C VAL A 357 36.52 6.79 28.57
N ASP A 358 36.48 6.26 27.35
CA ASP A 358 36.36 7.04 26.10
C ASP A 358 35.80 6.16 24.96
N GLY A 359 35.62 6.73 23.77
CA GLY A 359 35.31 6.03 22.54
C GLY A 359 35.50 6.89 21.29
N ASN A 360 35.20 6.30 20.14
CA ASN A 360 35.20 6.99 18.84
C ASN A 360 33.93 6.69 18.03
N THR A 361 33.71 7.49 16.99
CA THR A 361 32.55 7.39 16.09
C THR A 361 32.55 6.12 15.23
N ASN A 362 33.69 5.42 15.14
CA ASN A 362 33.79 4.13 14.47
C ASN A 362 33.31 2.95 15.35
N GLY A 363 32.77 3.24 16.54
CA GLY A 363 32.19 2.23 17.44
C GLY A 363 33.16 1.61 18.45
N TRP A 364 34.43 2.03 18.46
CA TRP A 364 35.40 1.55 19.43
C TRP A 364 35.22 2.23 20.78
N LEU A 365 35.32 1.45 21.84
CA LEU A 365 35.29 1.90 23.23
C LEU A 365 36.67 1.73 23.86
N LYS A 366 37.14 2.73 24.60
CA LYS A 366 38.33 2.61 25.43
C LYS A 366 37.91 2.20 26.85
N VAL A 367 38.43 1.08 27.33
CA VAL A 367 38.10 0.47 28.62
C VAL A 367 39.33 0.40 29.52
N GLU A 368 39.12 0.61 30.82
CA GLU A 368 40.15 0.52 31.85
C GLU A 368 40.43 -0.95 32.15
N THR A 369 41.67 -1.40 31.87
CA THR A 369 42.12 -2.77 32.13
C THR A 369 43.30 -2.79 33.10
N TRP A 370 43.69 -3.96 33.60
CA TRP A 370 44.88 -4.10 34.44
C TRP A 370 46.19 -3.78 33.70
N GLU A 371 46.19 -3.81 32.36
CA GLU A 371 47.30 -3.39 31.49
C GLU A 371 47.25 -1.88 31.17
N GLY A 372 46.39 -1.12 31.85
CA GLY A 372 46.00 0.24 31.49
C GLY A 372 44.92 0.28 30.40
N ASP A 373 44.56 1.47 29.94
CA ASP A 373 43.49 1.65 28.95
C ASP A 373 43.74 0.85 27.66
N LYS A 374 42.70 0.17 27.16
CA LYS A 374 42.70 -0.57 25.90
C LYS A 374 41.43 -0.30 25.11
N TRP A 375 41.48 -0.50 23.80
CA TRP A 375 40.34 -0.36 22.91
C TRP A 375 39.60 -1.69 22.73
N MET A 376 38.28 -1.68 22.70
CA MET A 376 37.45 -2.83 22.38
C MET A 376 36.36 -2.44 21.39
N TYR A 377 35.87 -3.42 20.63
CA TYR A 377 34.69 -3.27 19.79
C TYR A 377 33.54 -4.09 20.37
N PRO A 378 32.42 -3.48 20.79
CA PRO A 378 31.30 -4.22 21.37
C PRO A 378 30.73 -5.26 20.41
N GLY A 379 30.51 -6.48 20.92
CA GLY A 379 29.89 -7.58 20.14
C GLY A 379 30.82 -8.26 19.13
N LEU A 380 32.12 -7.97 19.14
CA LEU A 380 33.10 -8.69 18.32
C LEU A 380 33.21 -10.15 18.78
N MET A 381 32.91 -11.09 17.88
CA MET A 381 33.14 -12.51 18.15
C MET A 381 34.59 -12.90 17.86
N GLU A 382 35.09 -12.51 16.68
CA GLU A 382 36.43 -12.87 16.21
C GLU A 382 36.93 -11.91 15.12
N SER A 383 38.21 -12.04 14.76
CA SER A 383 38.84 -11.32 13.65
C SER A 383 39.43 -12.33 12.67
N VAL A 384 39.02 -12.29 11.40
CA VAL A 384 39.39 -13.28 10.38
C VAL A 384 40.19 -12.61 9.25
N ALA A 385 41.28 -13.24 8.80
CA ALA A 385 41.99 -12.78 7.61
C ALA A 385 41.23 -13.19 6.33
N VAL A 386 41.03 -12.24 5.41
CA VAL A 386 40.36 -12.45 4.12
C VAL A 386 41.34 -12.12 3.01
N ASN A 387 41.76 -13.13 2.25
CA ASN A 387 42.81 -13.03 1.23
C ASN A 387 42.29 -12.75 -0.20
N LYS A 388 41.00 -12.44 -0.35
CA LYS A 388 40.34 -12.15 -1.63
C LYS A 388 39.48 -10.90 -1.54
N ASN A 389 39.14 -10.32 -2.69
CA ASN A 389 38.16 -9.24 -2.74
C ASN A 389 36.76 -9.78 -2.39
N PHE A 390 35.92 -8.95 -1.79
CA PHE A 390 34.55 -9.31 -1.45
C PHE A 390 33.59 -8.12 -1.51
N TYR A 391 32.32 -8.40 -1.76
CA TYR A 391 31.24 -7.44 -1.59
C TYR A 391 30.67 -7.52 -0.17
N VAL A 392 30.14 -6.40 0.29
CA VAL A 392 29.31 -6.36 1.49
C VAL A 392 27.92 -5.86 1.12
N TYR A 393 26.93 -6.22 1.93
CA TYR A 393 25.52 -6.01 1.68
C TYR A 393 24.88 -5.38 2.92
N ASN A 394 23.89 -4.51 2.72
CA ASN A 394 23.17 -3.90 3.84
C ASN A 394 22.30 -4.92 4.61
N GLU A 395 21.90 -6.00 3.93
CA GLU A 395 21.12 -7.11 4.47
C GLU A 395 21.75 -8.45 4.04
N PRO A 396 21.49 -9.57 4.74
CA PRO A 396 22.05 -10.89 4.39
C PRO A 396 21.31 -11.49 3.18
N SER A 397 21.41 -10.83 2.03
CA SER A 397 20.84 -11.23 0.75
C SER A 397 21.73 -10.74 -0.40
N PHE A 398 21.91 -11.59 -1.41
CA PHE A 398 22.66 -11.25 -2.62
C PHE A 398 21.95 -10.25 -3.54
N THR A 399 20.64 -10.05 -3.36
CA THR A 399 19.85 -9.04 -4.09
C THR A 399 19.74 -7.72 -3.35
N ALA A 400 20.25 -7.63 -2.11
CA ALA A 400 20.24 -6.41 -1.33
C ALA A 400 21.23 -5.38 -1.87
N THR A 401 20.97 -4.10 -1.58
CA THR A 401 21.89 -3.02 -1.91
C THR A 401 23.28 -3.29 -1.32
N LYS A 402 24.28 -3.31 -2.21
CA LYS A 402 25.69 -3.46 -1.85
C LYS A 402 26.17 -2.22 -1.09
N GLY A 403 26.99 -2.43 -0.07
CA GLY A 403 27.76 -1.36 0.60
C GLY A 403 28.90 -0.85 -0.29
N ASN A 404 29.64 0.14 0.19
CA ASN A 404 30.77 0.77 -0.50
C ASN A 404 30.41 1.23 -1.93
N ASN A 405 29.21 1.80 -2.07
CA ASN A 405 28.65 2.23 -3.35
C ASN A 405 28.74 1.16 -4.46
N GLY A 406 28.58 -0.13 -4.10
CA GLY A 406 28.66 -1.25 -5.03
C GLY A 406 30.06 -1.70 -5.40
N GLN A 407 31.11 -1.14 -4.78
CA GLN A 407 32.50 -1.52 -5.00
C GLN A 407 32.96 -2.64 -4.05
N GLN A 408 33.91 -3.45 -4.50
CA GLN A 408 34.50 -4.50 -3.68
C GLN A 408 35.43 -3.92 -2.61
N TYR A 409 35.45 -4.56 -1.45
CA TYR A 409 36.54 -4.43 -0.50
C TYR A 409 37.70 -5.31 -0.96
N GLY A 410 38.92 -4.76 -0.94
CA GLY A 410 40.14 -5.54 -1.16
C GLY A 410 40.42 -6.52 -0.01
N PRO A 411 41.46 -7.37 -0.13
CA PRO A 411 41.83 -8.33 0.92
C PRO A 411 42.09 -7.64 2.25
N GLN A 412 41.57 -8.20 3.34
CA GLN A 412 41.66 -7.66 4.69
C GLN A 412 42.57 -8.55 5.54
N LYS A 413 43.62 -7.98 6.13
CA LYS A 413 44.48 -8.71 7.08
C LYS A 413 43.71 -9.18 8.32
N ALA A 414 42.73 -8.39 8.77
CA ALA A 414 41.84 -8.73 9.86
C ALA A 414 40.46 -8.06 9.65
N LEU A 415 39.44 -8.86 9.38
CA LEU A 415 38.04 -8.45 9.28
C LEU A 415 37.33 -8.80 10.58
N GLY A 416 36.78 -7.79 11.27
CA GLY A 416 36.05 -8.00 12.52
C GLY A 416 34.67 -8.62 12.24
N VAL A 417 34.40 -9.79 12.81
CA VAL A 417 33.14 -10.53 12.64
C VAL A 417 32.34 -10.44 13.94
N ILE A 418 31.10 -9.97 13.84
CA ILE A 418 30.17 -9.81 14.97
C ILE A 418 29.04 -10.86 14.97
N GLU A 419 28.78 -11.51 13.83
CA GLU A 419 27.81 -12.62 13.72
C GLU A 419 28.23 -13.57 12.60
N LYS A 420 28.04 -14.88 12.78
CA LYS A 420 28.18 -15.89 11.73
C LYS A 420 26.92 -16.74 11.69
N ARG A 421 26.24 -16.77 10.54
CA ARG A 421 25.09 -17.63 10.31
C ARG A 421 25.51 -18.96 9.70
N PRO A 422 24.82 -20.07 10.05
CA PRO A 422 25.10 -21.39 9.49
C PRO A 422 24.98 -21.46 7.96
N ASN A 423 24.16 -20.59 7.35
CA ASN A 423 23.96 -20.55 5.90
C ASN A 423 25.06 -19.81 5.14
N GLY A 424 26.11 -19.30 5.79
CA GLY A 424 27.27 -18.66 5.13
C GLY A 424 27.32 -17.13 5.23
N TRP A 425 26.24 -16.48 5.69
CA TRP A 425 26.22 -15.02 5.90
C TRP A 425 26.90 -14.62 7.21
N TRP A 426 27.87 -13.73 7.14
CA TRP A 426 28.59 -13.17 8.29
C TRP A 426 28.31 -11.68 8.39
N LYS A 427 28.06 -11.19 9.60
CA LYS A 427 27.97 -9.75 9.87
C LYS A 427 29.35 -9.27 10.30
N VAL A 428 29.89 -8.29 9.60
CA VAL A 428 31.26 -7.80 9.73
C VAL A 428 31.30 -6.29 9.91
N VAL A 429 32.35 -5.80 10.56
CA VAL A 429 32.56 -4.37 10.78
C VAL A 429 33.33 -3.79 9.59
N THR A 430 32.76 -2.80 8.91
CA THR A 430 33.43 -2.01 7.87
C THR A 430 33.54 -0.54 8.30
N TYR A 431 34.18 0.31 7.48
CA TYR A 431 34.21 1.76 7.73
C TYR A 431 32.82 2.41 7.62
N GLU A 432 31.85 1.73 6.98
CA GLU A 432 30.45 2.14 6.89
C GLU A 432 29.60 1.59 8.06
N GLY A 433 30.25 0.99 9.06
CA GLY A 433 29.60 0.27 10.16
C GLY A 433 29.35 -1.22 9.83
N PRO A 434 28.50 -1.90 10.62
CA PRO A 434 28.21 -3.31 10.40
C PRO A 434 27.51 -3.60 9.06
N LYS A 435 28.06 -4.53 8.27
CA LYS A 435 27.51 -5.01 6.98
C LYS A 435 27.51 -6.53 6.92
N TRP A 436 26.80 -7.09 5.95
CA TRP A 436 26.75 -8.53 5.71
C TRP A 436 27.69 -8.95 4.59
N VAL A 437 28.33 -10.10 4.73
CA VAL A 437 29.19 -10.70 3.70
C VAL A 437 28.95 -12.20 3.64
N ALA A 438 28.96 -12.78 2.43
CA ALA A 438 28.91 -14.22 2.22
C ALA A 438 30.19 -14.65 1.49
N LEU A 439 31.31 -14.74 2.22
CA LEU A 439 32.64 -14.96 1.63
C LEU A 439 32.72 -16.24 0.78
N ASN A 440 31.98 -17.29 1.17
CA ASN A 440 32.00 -18.60 0.51
C ASN A 440 30.68 -18.96 -0.16
N GLY A 441 29.78 -17.98 -0.35
CA GLY A 441 28.42 -18.21 -0.80
C GLY A 441 27.43 -18.48 0.33
N GLU A 442 26.15 -18.56 -0.03
CA GLU A 442 25.05 -18.92 0.85
C GLU A 442 24.56 -20.33 0.53
N GLU A 443 24.52 -21.20 1.54
CA GLU A 443 23.79 -22.47 1.42
C GLU A 443 22.29 -22.25 1.58
N ARG A 444 21.50 -22.67 0.60
CA ARG A 444 20.04 -22.57 0.63
C ARG A 444 19.41 -23.92 0.28
N ASN A 445 18.43 -24.33 1.08
CA ASN A 445 17.64 -25.53 0.78
C ASN A 445 16.52 -25.16 -0.20
N MET A 446 16.53 -25.77 -1.38
CA MET A 446 15.42 -25.73 -2.32
C MET A 446 14.45 -26.84 -1.98
N THR A 447 13.19 -26.48 -1.71
CA THR A 447 12.12 -27.42 -1.36
C THR A 447 11.24 -27.80 -2.55
N GLU A 448 11.33 -27.07 -3.66
CA GLU A 448 10.65 -27.35 -4.93
C GLU A 448 11.69 -27.60 -6.02
N GLN A 449 11.26 -28.23 -7.12
CA GLN A 449 12.06 -28.34 -8.33
C GLN A 449 12.34 -26.96 -8.91
N PHE A 450 13.53 -26.75 -9.46
CA PHE A 450 13.96 -25.44 -9.95
C PHE A 450 14.67 -25.51 -11.30
N ALA A 451 14.55 -24.47 -12.10
CA ALA A 451 15.22 -24.32 -13.38
C ALA A 451 16.45 -23.43 -13.24
N THR A 452 17.43 -23.63 -14.12
CA THR A 452 18.63 -22.80 -14.15
C THR A 452 18.89 -22.32 -15.57
N TYR A 453 19.56 -21.19 -15.69
CA TYR A 453 19.74 -20.46 -16.95
C TYR A 453 21.23 -20.18 -17.17
N ASN A 454 21.64 -20.18 -18.42
CA ASN A 454 23.03 -19.84 -18.78
C ASN A 454 23.35 -18.35 -18.56
N GLN A 455 22.36 -17.47 -18.69
CA GLN A 455 22.45 -16.03 -18.45
C GLN A 455 21.33 -15.57 -17.49
N PRO A 456 21.47 -14.44 -16.77
CA PRO A 456 20.45 -13.88 -15.89
C PRO A 456 19.32 -13.22 -16.69
N SER A 457 18.62 -14.01 -17.49
CA SER A 457 17.53 -13.59 -18.35
C SER A 457 16.61 -14.77 -18.65
N PHE A 458 15.29 -14.55 -18.59
CA PHE A 458 14.31 -15.59 -18.93
C PHE A 458 14.34 -15.98 -20.41
N GLY A 459 14.92 -15.15 -21.28
CA GLY A 459 15.17 -15.47 -22.68
C GLY A 459 16.46 -16.27 -22.92
N SER A 460 17.23 -16.57 -21.87
CA SER A 460 18.39 -17.44 -21.96
C SER A 460 17.95 -18.89 -22.19
N GLU A 461 18.78 -19.68 -22.88
CA GLU A 461 18.66 -21.13 -22.83
C GLU A 461 18.64 -21.61 -21.37
N VAL A 462 17.66 -22.47 -21.07
CA VAL A 462 17.55 -23.21 -19.81
C VAL A 462 18.68 -24.24 -19.82
N ALA A 463 19.52 -24.22 -18.80
CA ALA A 463 20.60 -25.18 -18.63
C ALA A 463 20.04 -26.58 -18.27
N ASN A 464 20.89 -27.61 -18.33
CA ASN A 464 20.52 -29.00 -18.06
C ASN A 464 19.44 -29.57 -19.02
N ASP A 465 19.48 -29.22 -20.31
CA ASP A 465 18.59 -29.76 -21.35
C ASP A 465 17.09 -29.77 -20.98
N PHE A 466 16.61 -28.68 -20.35
CA PHE A 466 15.22 -28.53 -19.87
C PHE A 466 14.80 -29.47 -18.72
N THR A 467 15.76 -30.16 -18.10
CA THR A 467 15.52 -30.97 -16.91
C THR A 467 15.60 -30.09 -15.67
N PHE A 468 14.49 -29.98 -14.93
CA PHE A 468 14.48 -29.29 -13.65
C PHE A 468 15.40 -30.01 -12.66
N TYR A 469 16.10 -29.22 -11.85
CA TYR A 469 16.86 -29.71 -10.72
C TYR A 469 15.87 -30.12 -9.62
N GLU A 470 16.02 -31.33 -9.09
CA GLU A 470 15.22 -31.80 -7.95
C GLU A 470 15.47 -30.94 -6.69
N PRO A 471 14.51 -30.90 -5.75
CA PRO A 471 14.68 -30.24 -4.45
C PRO A 471 15.98 -30.69 -3.80
N GLN A 472 16.90 -29.75 -3.63
CA GLN A 472 18.23 -30.02 -3.08
C GLN A 472 18.80 -28.79 -2.41
N LYS A 473 19.87 -28.98 -1.66
CA LYS A 473 20.65 -27.86 -1.14
C LYS A 473 21.52 -27.29 -2.26
N ILE A 474 21.43 -25.98 -2.49
CA ILE A 474 22.23 -25.23 -3.46
C ILE A 474 23.20 -24.28 -2.77
N LEU A 475 24.25 -23.89 -3.50
CA LEU A 475 25.17 -22.86 -3.08
C LEU A 475 25.01 -21.62 -3.97
N ILE A 476 24.53 -20.52 -3.40
CA ILE A 476 24.40 -19.22 -4.06
C ILE A 476 25.73 -18.47 -3.92
N LEU A 477 26.25 -17.92 -5.01
CA LEU A 477 27.56 -17.28 -5.10
C LEU A 477 27.48 -15.76 -5.25
N ASP A 478 26.47 -15.24 -5.94
CA ASP A 478 26.22 -13.81 -6.14
C ASP A 478 24.75 -13.57 -6.54
N GLY A 479 24.36 -12.31 -6.72
CA GLY A 479 23.04 -11.94 -7.20
C GLY A 479 22.95 -10.53 -7.76
N GLN A 480 21.83 -10.25 -8.40
CA GLN A 480 21.47 -8.97 -9.00
C GLN A 480 20.22 -8.41 -8.32
N SER A 481 20.04 -7.09 -8.39
CA SER A 481 18.92 -6.40 -7.74
C SER A 481 17.55 -6.76 -8.35
N ASP A 482 17.52 -7.38 -9.52
CA ASP A 482 16.32 -7.82 -10.25
C ASP A 482 15.92 -9.29 -9.95
N GLY A 483 16.47 -9.88 -8.88
CA GLY A 483 16.07 -11.19 -8.39
C GLY A 483 16.90 -12.37 -8.90
N TRP A 484 17.81 -12.14 -9.86
CA TRP A 484 18.70 -13.19 -10.36
C TRP A 484 19.79 -13.54 -9.35
N LEU A 485 19.95 -14.82 -9.09
CA LEU A 485 20.94 -15.41 -8.21
C LEU A 485 21.85 -16.31 -9.02
N LYS A 486 23.16 -16.17 -8.82
CA LYS A 486 24.15 -17.06 -9.41
C LYS A 486 24.38 -18.23 -8.46
N ILE A 487 24.25 -19.45 -8.94
CA ILE A 487 24.39 -20.67 -8.14
C ILE A 487 25.46 -21.59 -8.71
N LYS A 488 26.06 -22.41 -7.86
CA LYS A 488 26.96 -23.48 -8.26
C LYS A 488 26.16 -24.75 -8.54
N THR A 489 26.31 -25.29 -9.75
CA THR A 489 25.76 -26.59 -10.17
C THR A 489 26.88 -27.53 -10.60
N TRP A 490 26.56 -28.79 -10.92
CA TRP A 490 27.52 -29.74 -11.49
C TRP A 490 27.93 -29.37 -12.93
N GLU A 491 27.10 -28.61 -13.66
CA GLU A 491 27.40 -28.02 -14.97
C GLU A 491 28.20 -26.68 -14.88
N GLY A 492 28.65 -26.32 -13.68
CA GLY A 492 29.31 -25.05 -13.39
C GLY A 492 28.35 -23.97 -12.84
N GLU A 493 28.74 -22.71 -12.97
CA GLU A 493 27.94 -21.59 -12.48
C GLU A 493 26.74 -21.34 -13.41
N LYS A 494 25.55 -21.25 -12.82
CA LYS A 494 24.29 -21.01 -13.53
C LYS A 494 23.48 -19.94 -12.81
N TRP A 495 22.46 -19.41 -13.46
CA TRP A 495 21.57 -18.40 -12.90
C TRP A 495 20.21 -19.00 -12.57
N ILE A 496 19.62 -18.58 -11.46
CA ILE A 496 18.26 -18.91 -11.04
C ILE A 496 17.57 -17.61 -10.63
N ASN A 497 16.27 -17.49 -10.87
CA ASN A 497 15.49 -16.38 -10.33
C ASN A 497 14.38 -16.95 -9.45
N LEU A 498 14.57 -16.92 -8.13
CA LEU A 498 13.61 -17.49 -7.17
C LEU A 498 12.31 -16.70 -7.07
N GLU A 499 12.29 -15.45 -7.54
CA GLU A 499 11.06 -14.67 -7.68
C GLU A 499 10.34 -15.03 -8.99
N GLY A 500 11.10 -15.31 -10.05
CA GLY A 500 10.64 -15.90 -11.30
C GLY A 500 10.14 -17.33 -11.17
N GLU A 501 10.60 -18.10 -10.19
CA GLU A 501 10.05 -19.45 -9.92
C GLU A 501 8.68 -19.45 -9.24
N LYS A 502 8.15 -18.26 -8.91
CA LYS A 502 6.70 -18.04 -8.74
C LYS A 502 6.00 -17.83 -10.10
N MET A 503 6.56 -18.40 -11.17
CA MET A 503 5.93 -18.55 -12.48
C MET A 503 4.58 -19.22 -12.33
N CYS A 504 3.64 -18.82 -13.20
CA CYS A 504 2.31 -19.40 -13.35
C CYS A 504 2.32 -20.93 -13.21
N LYS A 505 1.96 -21.48 -12.03
CA LYS A 505 2.07 -22.93 -11.71
C LYS A 505 1.15 -23.84 -12.56
N ARG A 506 0.49 -23.33 -13.61
CA ARG A 506 -0.50 -24.05 -14.42
C ARG A 506 0.11 -25.15 -15.31
N PHE A 507 1.43 -25.16 -15.52
CA PHE A 507 2.14 -26.20 -16.27
C PHE A 507 2.63 -27.39 -15.42
N LYS A 508 2.01 -27.65 -14.26
CA LYS A 508 2.33 -28.80 -13.38
C LYS A 508 1.85 -30.17 -13.89
N SER A 509 1.50 -30.32 -15.17
CA SER A 509 1.37 -31.69 -15.68
C SER A 509 2.78 -32.22 -15.87
N THR A 510 3.26 -33.05 -14.94
CA THR A 510 4.32 -34.02 -15.24
C THR A 510 3.91 -34.66 -16.56
N PRO A 511 4.68 -34.46 -17.65
CA PRO A 511 4.33 -35.07 -18.91
C PRO A 511 4.24 -36.56 -18.63
N LYS A 512 3.08 -37.18 -18.88
CA LYS A 512 3.13 -38.57 -19.32
C LYS A 512 4.03 -38.50 -20.54
N PHE A 513 5.23 -39.08 -20.44
CA PHE A 513 6.27 -39.12 -21.46
C PHE A 513 5.69 -39.49 -22.85
N TYR A 514 5.09 -38.54 -23.55
CA TYR A 514 5.05 -38.53 -25.00
C TYR A 514 6.40 -37.93 -25.38
N ALA A 515 7.33 -38.85 -25.61
CA ALA A 515 8.76 -38.61 -25.53
C ALA A 515 9.22 -37.50 -26.50
N ALA A 516 10.02 -36.55 -26.01
CA ALA A 516 10.80 -35.62 -26.83
C ALA A 516 11.60 -36.34 -27.94
N ARG A 517 11.94 -37.62 -27.69
CA ARG A 517 12.51 -38.55 -28.67
C ARG A 517 11.66 -38.70 -29.93
N THR A 518 10.34 -38.88 -29.80
CA THR A 518 9.41 -39.05 -30.94
C THR A 518 9.28 -37.77 -31.78
N VAL A 519 9.34 -36.59 -31.15
CA VAL A 519 9.33 -35.30 -31.87
C VAL A 519 10.59 -35.13 -32.71
N SER A 520 11.77 -35.40 -32.12
CA SER A 520 13.04 -35.30 -32.84
C SER A 520 13.19 -36.33 -33.98
N GLU A 521 12.65 -37.54 -33.81
CA GLU A 521 12.61 -38.57 -34.86
C GLU A 521 11.67 -38.14 -36.00
N THR A 522 10.52 -37.53 -35.68
CA THR A 522 9.55 -37.01 -36.65
C THR A 522 10.09 -35.82 -37.44
N GLU A 523 10.76 -34.88 -36.78
CA GLU A 523 11.44 -33.74 -37.43
C GLU A 523 12.53 -34.24 -38.40
N ASN A 524 13.36 -35.18 -37.96
CA ASN A 524 14.40 -35.78 -38.80
C ASN A 524 13.83 -36.54 -40.00
N GLU A 525 12.71 -37.25 -39.84
CA GLU A 525 12.01 -37.87 -40.97
C GLU A 525 11.42 -36.84 -41.92
N PHE A 526 10.79 -35.78 -41.39
CA PHE A 526 10.23 -34.69 -42.19
C PHE A 526 11.31 -34.02 -43.05
N SER A 527 12.40 -33.54 -42.46
CA SER A 527 13.48 -32.87 -43.20
C SER A 527 14.20 -33.80 -44.21
N LYS A 528 14.09 -35.12 -44.07
CA LYS A 528 14.59 -36.10 -45.06
C LYS A 528 13.61 -36.37 -46.20
N LYS A 529 12.31 -36.34 -45.93
CA LYS A 529 11.24 -36.73 -46.87
C LYS A 529 10.57 -35.55 -47.57
N THR A 530 10.66 -34.35 -47.02
CA THR A 530 9.99 -33.14 -47.51
C THR A 530 10.98 -32.00 -47.77
N ASP A 531 10.45 -30.90 -48.31
CA ASP A 531 11.20 -29.67 -48.56
C ASP A 531 11.32 -28.75 -47.32
N ASP A 532 10.97 -29.23 -46.10
CA ASP A 532 11.09 -28.51 -44.81
C ASP A 532 10.91 -26.99 -44.88
N ILE A 533 9.71 -26.59 -45.28
CA ILE A 533 9.41 -25.20 -45.59
C ILE A 533 9.36 -24.38 -44.30
N LYS A 534 10.11 -23.28 -44.28
CA LYS A 534 10.12 -22.24 -43.25
C LYS A 534 9.47 -20.98 -43.78
N ILE A 535 8.75 -20.29 -42.90
CA ILE A 535 7.91 -19.14 -43.24
C ILE A 535 8.35 -17.97 -42.38
N GLU A 536 8.70 -16.86 -43.02
CA GLU A 536 8.95 -15.58 -42.36
C GLU A 536 7.88 -14.57 -42.80
N ASN A 537 7.21 -13.99 -41.81
CA ASN A 537 6.05 -13.15 -42.01
C ASN A 537 6.46 -11.67 -41.88
N GLN A 538 6.16 -10.84 -42.87
CA GLN A 538 6.24 -9.38 -42.79
C GLN A 538 4.86 -8.76 -43.01
N SER A 539 4.76 -7.43 -42.88
CA SER A 539 3.46 -6.75 -43.04
C SER A 539 2.97 -6.73 -44.48
N ASN A 540 3.85 -6.79 -45.49
CA ASN A 540 3.49 -6.72 -46.91
C ASN A 540 4.12 -7.83 -47.75
N SER A 541 4.75 -8.81 -47.11
CA SER A 541 5.42 -9.91 -47.80
C SER A 541 5.48 -11.17 -46.93
N ILE A 542 5.63 -12.31 -47.59
CA ILE A 542 5.86 -13.61 -46.94
C ILE A 542 7.07 -14.25 -47.64
N THR A 543 8.10 -14.56 -46.86
CA THR A 543 9.28 -15.27 -47.36
C THR A 543 9.16 -16.74 -47.05
N LEU A 544 9.25 -17.56 -48.09
CA LEU A 544 9.31 -19.02 -47.99
C LEU A 544 10.76 -19.43 -48.20
N SER A 545 11.31 -20.26 -47.32
CA SER A 545 12.63 -20.89 -47.50
C SER A 545 12.54 -22.40 -47.26
N TRP A 546 13.39 -23.17 -47.93
CA TRP A 546 13.35 -24.64 -47.90
C TRP A 546 14.75 -25.24 -47.98
N ASN A 547 14.89 -26.51 -47.61
CA ASN A 547 16.14 -27.25 -47.82
C ASN A 547 16.34 -27.52 -49.32
N LYS A 548 17.39 -26.94 -49.91
CA LYS A 548 17.71 -27.18 -51.32
C LYS A 548 18.08 -28.66 -51.53
N ARG A 549 17.41 -29.31 -52.47
CA ARG A 549 17.74 -30.67 -52.93
C ARG A 549 18.32 -30.62 -54.35
N ASP A 550 19.38 -31.39 -54.58
CA ASP A 550 20.12 -31.37 -55.84
C ASP A 550 19.26 -31.87 -57.02
N GLY A 551 19.25 -31.08 -58.09
CA GLY A 551 18.55 -31.41 -59.34
C GLY A 551 17.03 -31.21 -59.31
N LEU A 552 16.47 -30.56 -58.28
CA LEU A 552 15.06 -30.15 -58.24
C LEU A 552 14.87 -28.69 -58.64
N ASN A 553 13.80 -28.44 -59.37
CA ASN A 553 13.22 -27.12 -59.58
C ASN A 553 12.02 -26.93 -58.64
N TYR A 554 11.69 -25.68 -58.36
CA TYR A 554 10.61 -25.30 -57.45
C TYR A 554 9.65 -24.36 -58.15
N LYS A 555 8.37 -24.44 -57.78
CA LYS A 555 7.30 -23.55 -58.24
C LYS A 555 6.44 -23.15 -57.04
N ILE A 556 6.09 -21.87 -56.96
CA ILE A 556 5.16 -21.32 -55.97
C ILE A 556 3.95 -20.78 -56.71
N GLU A 557 2.78 -21.24 -56.31
CA GLU A 557 1.49 -20.71 -56.76
C GLU A 557 0.75 -20.10 -55.56
N LYS A 558 0.06 -18.99 -55.78
CA LYS A 558 -0.82 -18.36 -54.79
C LYS A 558 -2.26 -18.63 -55.19
N LEU A 559 -3.09 -19.01 -54.23
CA LEU A 559 -4.53 -19.12 -54.46
C LEU A 559 -5.13 -17.71 -54.49
N ASN A 560 -5.76 -17.36 -55.61
CA ASN A 560 -6.39 -16.07 -55.78
C ASN A 560 -7.83 -16.06 -55.20
N GLU A 561 -8.51 -14.93 -55.34
CA GLU A 561 -9.88 -14.74 -54.83
C GLU A 561 -10.95 -15.44 -55.70
N GLU A 562 -10.59 -15.94 -56.88
CA GLU A 562 -11.43 -16.74 -57.78
C GLU A 562 -11.22 -18.24 -57.62
N ASP A 563 -10.56 -18.66 -56.53
CA ASP A 563 -10.21 -20.06 -56.25
C ASP A 563 -9.30 -20.71 -57.31
N LYS A 564 -8.54 -19.90 -58.05
CA LYS A 564 -7.56 -20.34 -59.04
C LYS A 564 -6.13 -20.19 -58.53
N TRP A 565 -5.29 -21.15 -58.89
CA TRP A 565 -3.85 -21.12 -58.62
C TRP A 565 -3.14 -20.23 -59.64
N GLU A 566 -2.52 -19.15 -59.17
CA GLU A 566 -1.74 -18.24 -59.99
C GLU A 566 -0.24 -18.47 -59.74
N PRO A 567 0.58 -18.69 -60.78
CA PRO A 567 2.02 -18.84 -60.62
C PRO A 567 2.63 -17.52 -60.13
N VAL A 568 3.33 -17.58 -59.00
CA VAL A 568 4.05 -16.44 -58.42
C VAL A 568 5.52 -16.49 -58.81
N TRP A 569 6.11 -17.69 -58.75
CA TRP A 569 7.54 -17.87 -59.01
C TRP A 569 7.88 -19.30 -59.42
N SER A 570 8.97 -19.45 -60.18
CA SER A 570 9.61 -20.74 -60.49
C SER A 570 11.12 -20.59 -60.63
N GLY A 571 11.90 -21.55 -60.13
CA GLY A 571 13.35 -21.56 -60.28
C GLY A 571 14.06 -22.58 -59.38
N GLU A 572 15.38 -22.45 -59.26
CA GLU A 572 16.27 -23.37 -58.51
C GLU A 572 16.77 -22.80 -57.16
N ASN A 573 16.34 -21.58 -56.81
CA ASN A 573 16.68 -20.97 -55.54
C ASN A 573 16.03 -21.74 -54.38
N SER A 574 16.56 -21.58 -53.17
CA SER A 574 16.05 -22.23 -51.95
C SER A 574 15.23 -21.30 -51.05
N HIS A 575 14.89 -20.12 -51.57
CA HIS A 575 14.03 -19.16 -50.91
C HIS A 575 13.37 -18.26 -51.97
N TYR A 576 12.21 -17.71 -51.62
CA TYR A 576 11.54 -16.68 -52.40
C TYR A 576 10.64 -15.82 -51.50
N THR A 577 10.61 -14.52 -51.75
CA THR A 577 9.75 -13.56 -51.06
C THR A 577 8.59 -13.18 -51.96
N VAL A 578 7.37 -13.53 -51.54
CA VAL A 578 6.14 -13.05 -52.18
C VAL A 578 5.85 -11.65 -51.65
N GLU A 579 6.03 -10.64 -52.49
CA GLU A 579 5.81 -9.22 -52.15
C GLU A 579 4.40 -8.73 -52.54
N ASN A 580 4.11 -7.47 -52.22
CA ASN A 580 2.84 -6.78 -52.54
C ASN A 580 1.61 -7.49 -51.97
N LEU A 581 1.76 -8.03 -50.76
CA LEU A 581 0.67 -8.61 -49.99
C LEU A 581 0.07 -7.54 -49.08
N ASP A 582 -1.21 -7.67 -48.77
CA ASP A 582 -1.91 -6.77 -47.87
C ASP A 582 -1.61 -7.14 -46.40
N PRO A 583 -1.48 -6.17 -45.49
CA PRO A 583 -1.22 -6.43 -44.07
C PRO A 583 -2.37 -7.13 -43.34
N GLY A 584 -2.01 -8.04 -42.44
CA GLY A 584 -2.95 -8.76 -41.57
C GLY A 584 -3.87 -9.75 -42.29
N ILE A 585 -3.49 -10.22 -43.48
CA ILE A 585 -4.26 -11.14 -44.32
C ILE A 585 -3.58 -12.51 -44.36
N SER A 586 -4.38 -13.59 -44.28
CA SER A 586 -3.92 -14.96 -44.51
C SER A 586 -3.99 -15.31 -45.99
N TYR A 587 -2.91 -15.89 -46.50
CA TYR A 587 -2.76 -16.36 -47.87
C TYR A 587 -2.54 -17.87 -47.90
N THR A 588 -2.99 -18.50 -48.98
CA THR A 588 -2.74 -19.91 -49.24
C THR A 588 -1.82 -20.06 -50.44
N PHE A 589 -0.72 -20.79 -50.26
CA PHE A 589 0.26 -21.07 -51.31
C PHE A 589 0.34 -22.57 -51.56
N LYS A 590 0.62 -22.92 -52.82
CA LYS A 590 1.03 -24.26 -53.23
C LYS A 590 2.49 -24.19 -53.60
N PHE A 591 3.30 -24.98 -52.92
CA PHE A 591 4.70 -25.15 -53.18
C PHE A 591 4.91 -26.51 -53.85
N ILE A 592 5.54 -26.52 -55.02
CA ILE A 592 5.78 -27.71 -55.82
C ILE A 592 7.28 -27.85 -56.01
N SER A 593 7.86 -28.98 -55.59
CA SER A 593 9.21 -29.39 -55.98
C SER A 593 9.12 -30.48 -57.05
N TYR A 594 9.93 -30.36 -58.11
CA TYR A 594 9.87 -31.25 -59.26
C TYR A 594 11.22 -31.49 -59.94
N LYS A 595 11.36 -32.64 -60.61
CA LYS A 595 12.55 -33.02 -61.40
C LYS A 595 12.18 -33.23 -62.88
N GLY A 596 12.96 -32.67 -63.80
CA GLY A 596 12.78 -32.85 -65.25
C GLY A 596 11.40 -32.38 -65.77
N ASN A 597 10.80 -33.13 -66.70
CA ASN A 597 9.48 -32.86 -67.28
C ASN A 597 8.33 -33.33 -66.36
N GLU A 598 8.33 -32.93 -65.09
CA GLU A 598 7.22 -33.15 -64.15
C GLU A 598 7.00 -34.60 -63.61
N GLU A 599 7.97 -35.52 -63.73
CA GLU A 599 7.81 -36.96 -63.37
C GLU A 599 7.87 -37.28 -61.86
N GLU A 600 8.66 -36.56 -61.06
CA GLU A 600 8.65 -36.65 -59.59
C GLU A 600 8.18 -35.31 -59.02
N LYS A 601 6.99 -35.26 -58.40
CA LYS A 601 6.40 -34.06 -57.80
C LYS A 601 6.11 -34.26 -56.33
N ASN A 602 6.55 -33.32 -55.49
CA ASN A 602 6.02 -33.16 -54.14
C ASN A 602 5.26 -31.83 -54.05
N GLU A 603 4.04 -31.88 -53.54
CA GLU A 603 3.18 -30.71 -53.39
C GLU A 603 2.95 -30.44 -51.90
N SER A 604 3.13 -29.18 -51.51
CA SER A 604 2.89 -28.72 -50.15
C SER A 604 1.92 -27.56 -50.15
N ILE A 605 0.97 -27.57 -49.22
CA ILE A 605 -0.02 -26.51 -49.04
C ILE A 605 0.34 -25.71 -47.81
N ILE A 606 0.49 -24.41 -48.00
CA ILE A 606 0.95 -23.47 -46.99
C ILE A 606 -0.17 -22.49 -46.73
N THR A 607 -0.49 -22.29 -45.45
CA THR A 607 -1.32 -21.16 -45.01
C THR A 607 -0.45 -20.26 -44.14
N ALA A 608 -0.28 -19.02 -44.56
CA ALA A 608 0.59 -18.06 -43.90
C ALA A 608 -0.06 -16.68 -43.87
N SER A 609 0.14 -15.94 -42.78
CA SER A 609 -0.49 -14.62 -42.61
C SER A 609 0.52 -13.49 -42.61
N THR A 610 0.29 -12.41 -43.35
CA THR A 610 1.09 -11.19 -43.19
C THR A 610 0.88 -10.60 -41.80
N LEU A 611 1.90 -9.93 -41.27
CA LEU A 611 1.79 -9.21 -40.00
C LEU A 611 0.82 -8.03 -40.16
N ARG A 612 0.16 -7.66 -39.06
CA ARG A 612 -0.70 -6.46 -39.04
C ARG A 612 0.19 -5.21 -39.09
N ASP A 613 -0.18 -4.22 -39.90
CA ASP A 613 0.52 -2.94 -39.91
C ASP A 613 0.23 -2.13 -38.62
N ASN A 614 0.94 -1.02 -38.43
CA ASN A 614 0.78 -0.18 -37.24
C ASN A 614 -0.64 0.39 -37.07
N ASN A 615 -1.36 0.66 -38.15
CA ASN A 615 -2.73 1.19 -38.08
C ASN A 615 -3.71 0.09 -37.69
N THR A 616 -3.59 -1.11 -38.28
CA THR A 616 -4.39 -2.29 -37.92
C THR A 616 -4.11 -2.72 -36.49
N GLN A 617 -2.86 -2.66 -36.03
CA GLN A 617 -2.49 -2.89 -34.62
C GLN A 617 -3.13 -1.86 -33.68
N LYS A 618 -3.12 -0.58 -34.03
CA LYS A 618 -3.77 0.48 -33.23
C LYS A 618 -5.28 0.32 -33.16
N GLN A 619 -5.92 -0.05 -34.27
CA GLN A 619 -7.35 -0.34 -34.32
C GLN A 619 -7.70 -1.58 -33.50
N TYR A 620 -6.88 -2.63 -33.60
CA TYR A 620 -7.01 -3.80 -32.72
C TYR A 620 -6.89 -3.38 -31.26
N ALA A 621 -5.88 -2.57 -30.90
CA ALA A 621 -5.73 -2.06 -29.54
C ALA A 621 -6.95 -1.24 -29.06
N SER A 622 -7.42 -0.28 -29.86
CA SER A 622 -8.56 0.56 -29.47
C SER A 622 -9.86 -0.22 -29.30
N ASN A 623 -10.11 -1.21 -30.16
CA ASN A 623 -11.38 -1.94 -30.21
C ASN A 623 -11.45 -3.10 -29.21
N VAL A 624 -10.30 -3.67 -28.83
CA VAL A 624 -10.18 -4.69 -27.78
C VAL A 624 -10.28 -4.05 -26.38
N GLY A 625 -10.54 -2.73 -26.29
CA GLY A 625 -10.52 -2.01 -25.02
C GLY A 625 -9.13 -1.93 -24.40
N ILE A 626 -8.06 -2.16 -25.19
CA ILE A 626 -6.68 -1.93 -24.80
C ILE A 626 -6.47 -0.42 -24.81
N THR A 627 -6.80 0.23 -23.71
CA THR A 627 -6.22 1.55 -23.40
C THR A 627 -4.72 1.33 -23.19
N ARG A 628 -3.94 1.48 -24.27
CA ARG A 628 -2.49 1.73 -24.12
C ARG A 628 -2.36 3.07 -23.39
N ALA A 629 -1.65 3.05 -22.27
CA ALA A 629 -1.46 4.10 -21.25
C ALA A 629 -2.59 4.09 -20.20
N SER A 630 -2.44 3.49 -19.02
CA SER A 630 -1.26 3.35 -18.18
C SER A 630 -1.15 1.94 -17.59
N ALA A 631 -0.07 1.66 -16.87
CA ALA A 631 0.11 0.46 -16.03
C ALA A 631 -0.94 0.31 -14.89
N ASP A 632 -2.07 1.03 -14.97
CA ASP A 632 -3.09 1.17 -13.92
C ASP A 632 -4.47 0.60 -14.33
N ASN A 633 -4.65 0.05 -15.55
CA ASN A 633 -5.94 -0.52 -15.95
C ASN A 633 -6.00 -2.03 -15.71
N VAL A 634 -6.50 -2.41 -14.54
CA VAL A 634 -6.61 -3.81 -14.10
C VAL A 634 -7.60 -4.66 -14.89
N ASN A 635 -8.51 -4.03 -15.63
CA ASN A 635 -9.71 -4.69 -16.18
C ASN A 635 -9.53 -5.24 -17.61
N GLY A 636 -8.34 -5.12 -18.21
CA GLY A 636 -8.07 -5.49 -19.60
C GLY A 636 -7.00 -6.57 -19.81
N VAL A 637 -6.67 -6.82 -21.08
CA VAL A 637 -5.52 -7.64 -21.50
C VAL A 637 -4.24 -6.81 -21.37
N VAL A 638 -3.30 -7.27 -20.55
CA VAL A 638 -2.03 -6.60 -20.23
C VAL A 638 -0.98 -6.85 -21.31
N TYR A 639 -0.89 -8.07 -21.84
CA TYR A 639 0.08 -8.44 -22.88
C TYR A 639 -0.62 -8.87 -24.17
N PRO A 640 -1.04 -7.94 -25.04
CA PRO A 640 -1.89 -8.28 -26.17
C PRO A 640 -1.15 -8.97 -27.33
N MET A 641 -1.82 -9.90 -28.00
CA MET A 641 -1.39 -10.68 -29.17
C MET A 641 -1.59 -9.93 -30.51
N GLN A 642 -1.34 -8.62 -30.53
CA GLN A 642 -1.67 -7.75 -31.67
C GLN A 642 -0.96 -8.17 -32.96
N ASN A 643 0.27 -8.69 -32.84
CA ASN A 643 1.08 -9.18 -33.96
C ASN A 643 1.32 -10.69 -33.94
N ALA A 644 0.59 -11.43 -33.08
CA ALA A 644 0.71 -12.88 -33.04
C ALA A 644 0.17 -13.49 -34.33
N PHE A 645 0.85 -14.54 -34.78
CA PHE A 645 0.49 -15.31 -35.96
C PHE A 645 0.72 -16.81 -35.73
N ILE A 646 0.04 -17.61 -36.54
CA ILE A 646 0.26 -19.03 -36.69
C ILE A 646 0.10 -19.38 -38.17
N ASN A 647 1.04 -20.16 -38.68
CA ASN A 647 1.09 -20.66 -40.04
C ASN A 647 1.04 -22.19 -40.02
N SER A 648 0.64 -22.78 -41.14
CA SER A 648 0.62 -24.23 -41.32
C SER A 648 1.19 -24.64 -42.67
N VAL A 649 1.91 -25.77 -42.69
CA VAL A 649 2.39 -26.44 -43.90
C VAL A 649 1.90 -27.88 -43.85
N LYS A 650 1.22 -28.31 -44.91
CA LYS A 650 0.90 -29.71 -45.15
C LYS A 650 1.79 -30.22 -46.27
N SER A 651 2.56 -31.27 -46.03
CA SER A 651 3.49 -31.86 -47.00
C SER A 651 3.52 -33.38 -46.85
N GLY A 652 2.95 -34.10 -47.82
CA GLY A 652 2.80 -35.55 -47.75
C GLY A 652 2.06 -36.01 -46.49
N GLU A 653 2.65 -36.95 -45.75
CA GLU A 653 2.11 -37.47 -44.47
C GLU A 653 2.34 -36.54 -43.27
N PHE A 654 2.88 -35.33 -43.47
CA PHE A 654 3.30 -34.45 -42.39
C PHE A 654 2.53 -33.13 -42.37
N ASN A 655 2.27 -32.67 -41.16
CA ASN A 655 1.77 -31.34 -40.85
C ASN A 655 2.82 -30.61 -40.03
N LYS A 656 3.16 -29.39 -40.41
CA LYS A 656 4.00 -28.49 -39.64
C LYS A 656 3.21 -27.25 -39.29
N VAL A 657 3.25 -26.83 -38.04
CA VAL A 657 2.70 -25.56 -37.59
C VAL A 657 3.82 -24.70 -37.03
N SER A 658 3.81 -23.41 -37.35
CA SER A 658 4.81 -22.45 -36.88
C SER A 658 4.11 -21.19 -36.40
N TRP A 659 4.56 -20.60 -35.30
CA TRP A 659 3.92 -19.42 -34.70
C TRP A 659 4.95 -18.37 -34.31
N GLY A 660 4.49 -17.17 -33.99
CA GLY A 660 5.37 -16.10 -33.55
C GLY A 660 4.63 -14.96 -32.88
N ASN A 661 5.39 -14.11 -32.19
CA ASN A 661 4.88 -12.94 -31.46
C ASN A 661 3.80 -13.25 -30.42
N ILE A 662 3.82 -14.45 -29.83
CA ILE A 662 2.94 -14.84 -28.72
C ILE A 662 3.66 -14.50 -27.40
N PRO A 663 3.11 -13.64 -26.53
CA PRO A 663 3.70 -13.33 -25.23
C PRO A 663 3.93 -14.59 -24.39
N ASN A 664 5.17 -14.79 -23.95
CA ASN A 664 5.60 -15.94 -23.16
C ASN A 664 6.68 -15.49 -22.15
N ASP A 665 6.69 -16.06 -20.95
CA ASP A 665 7.76 -15.87 -19.95
C ASP A 665 8.71 -17.07 -19.86
N THR A 666 8.18 -18.26 -20.14
CA THR A 666 8.87 -19.53 -19.90
C THR A 666 9.68 -20.00 -21.10
N GLY A 667 9.42 -19.41 -22.27
CA GLY A 667 9.86 -19.95 -23.56
C GLY A 667 9.14 -21.24 -23.95
N LEU A 668 8.30 -21.83 -23.09
CA LEU A 668 7.61 -23.10 -23.29
C LEU A 668 6.23 -22.89 -23.93
N TYR A 669 5.91 -23.78 -24.87
CA TYR A 669 4.63 -23.89 -25.54
C TYR A 669 4.07 -25.30 -25.35
N GLU A 670 2.80 -25.41 -24.96
CA GLU A 670 2.05 -26.67 -25.03
C GLU A 670 1.37 -26.79 -26.39
N VAL A 671 1.56 -27.92 -27.06
CA VAL A 671 0.96 -28.21 -28.36
C VAL A 671 -0.14 -29.22 -28.18
N TYR A 672 -1.37 -28.84 -28.54
CA TYR A 672 -2.53 -29.72 -28.53
C TYR A 672 -2.94 -30.05 -29.96
N LYS A 673 -3.26 -31.32 -30.21
CA LYS A 673 -3.85 -31.82 -31.45
C LYS A 673 -5.23 -32.38 -31.18
N ASP A 674 -6.25 -31.85 -31.87
CA ASP A 674 -7.66 -32.21 -31.68
C ASP A 674 -8.09 -32.17 -30.20
N GLY A 675 -7.59 -31.18 -29.46
CA GLY A 675 -7.85 -30.99 -28.03
C GLY A 675 -7.01 -31.84 -27.08
N ASN A 676 -6.17 -32.75 -27.57
CA ASN A 676 -5.28 -33.58 -26.75
C ASN A 676 -3.85 -33.02 -26.75
N LEU A 677 -3.22 -32.93 -25.57
CA LEU A 677 -1.82 -32.52 -25.47
C LEU A 677 -0.92 -33.56 -26.16
N VAL A 678 -0.18 -33.14 -27.19
CA VAL A 678 0.73 -34.01 -27.97
C VAL A 678 2.20 -33.73 -27.73
N GLY A 679 2.55 -32.58 -27.16
CA GLY A 679 3.93 -32.27 -26.80
C GLY A 679 4.08 -30.90 -26.15
N THR A 680 5.29 -30.66 -25.66
CA THR A 680 5.74 -29.34 -25.23
C THR A 680 7.03 -29.00 -25.96
N THR A 681 7.25 -27.73 -26.29
CA THR A 681 8.42 -27.28 -27.05
C THR A 681 8.80 -25.86 -26.68
N THR A 682 10.09 -25.53 -26.79
CA THR A 682 10.59 -24.15 -26.72
C THR A 682 10.85 -23.54 -28.09
N LYS A 683 10.76 -24.35 -29.15
CA LYS A 683 10.76 -23.87 -30.52
C LYS A 683 9.43 -23.20 -30.83
N THR A 684 9.44 -22.34 -31.84
CA THR A 684 8.24 -21.70 -32.39
C THR A 684 7.63 -22.49 -33.56
N GLU A 685 7.90 -23.79 -33.61
CA GLU A 685 7.39 -24.71 -34.61
C GLU A 685 7.17 -26.11 -34.01
N PHE A 686 6.25 -26.86 -34.61
CA PHE A 686 5.96 -28.24 -34.27
C PHE A 686 5.60 -29.04 -35.53
N THR A 687 6.20 -30.22 -35.65
CA THR A 687 5.96 -31.15 -36.77
C THR A 687 5.25 -32.40 -36.28
N ASP A 688 4.16 -32.74 -36.94
CA ASP A 688 3.31 -33.90 -36.67
C ASP A 688 3.29 -34.83 -37.88
N LYS A 689 3.48 -36.14 -37.64
CA LYS A 689 3.33 -37.19 -38.64
C LYS A 689 1.94 -37.81 -38.55
N MET A 690 1.20 -37.78 -39.64
CA MET A 690 -0.12 -38.38 -39.73
C MET A 690 0.01 -39.90 -39.83
N SER A 691 -0.59 -40.65 -38.89
CA SER A 691 -0.59 -42.12 -38.94
C SER A 691 -1.38 -42.65 -40.14
N THR A 692 -0.88 -43.71 -40.79
CA THR A 692 -1.51 -44.42 -41.91
C THR A 692 -2.85 -45.11 -41.61
N MET A 693 -3.34 -45.12 -40.36
CA MET A 693 -4.66 -45.66 -40.01
C MET A 693 -5.86 -44.94 -40.69
N TYR A 694 -5.62 -43.82 -41.37
CA TYR A 694 -6.62 -43.12 -42.18
C TYR A 694 -6.65 -43.55 -43.66
N SER A 695 -5.85 -44.54 -44.08
CA SER A 695 -5.76 -45.00 -45.47
C SER A 695 -6.66 -46.20 -45.84
N GLN A 696 -7.60 -46.58 -44.98
CA GLN A 696 -8.65 -47.54 -45.36
C GLN A 696 -9.84 -46.75 -45.95
N PRO A 697 -10.40 -47.17 -47.10
CA PRO A 697 -11.64 -46.59 -47.60
C PRO A 697 -12.78 -46.97 -46.65
N LEU A 698 -13.01 -46.17 -45.62
CA LEU A 698 -14.15 -46.33 -44.74
C LEU A 698 -15.40 -46.01 -45.56
N GLN A 699 -16.17 -47.06 -45.86
CA GLN A 699 -17.53 -46.93 -46.33
C GLN A 699 -18.28 -45.95 -45.41
N ARG A 700 -19.14 -45.12 -46.00
CA ARG A 700 -20.00 -44.13 -45.33
C ARG A 700 -20.94 -44.82 -44.32
N ALA A 701 -20.43 -45.31 -43.21
CA ALA A 701 -21.21 -45.50 -42.00
C ALA A 701 -21.43 -44.11 -41.42
N ALA A 702 -22.68 -43.79 -41.07
CA ALA A 702 -23.17 -42.50 -40.60
C ALA A 702 -22.58 -42.07 -39.24
N GLY A 703 -21.26 -41.93 -39.16
CA GLY A 703 -20.48 -41.57 -37.98
C GLY A 703 -19.60 -40.34 -38.24
N ASN A 704 -19.58 -39.46 -37.26
CA ASN A 704 -19.10 -38.08 -37.30
C ASN A 704 -17.55 -37.99 -37.29
N PHE A 705 -16.88 -38.25 -38.41
CA PHE A 705 -15.41 -38.11 -38.52
C PHE A 705 -15.03 -36.69 -38.96
N SER A 706 -14.29 -35.95 -38.11
CA SER A 706 -13.74 -34.63 -38.46
C SER A 706 -12.75 -34.75 -39.63
N GLN A 707 -13.05 -34.03 -40.72
CA GLN A 707 -12.18 -33.88 -41.90
C GLN A 707 -11.01 -32.91 -41.67
N LYS A 708 -10.94 -32.28 -40.49
CA LYS A 708 -9.93 -31.28 -40.10
C LYS A 708 -9.12 -31.81 -38.92
N VAL A 709 -7.83 -31.49 -38.89
CA VAL A 709 -6.93 -31.68 -37.73
C VAL A 709 -6.70 -30.31 -37.12
N TYR A 710 -7.02 -30.16 -35.84
CA TYR A 710 -6.88 -28.90 -35.11
C TYR A 710 -5.59 -28.86 -34.32
N TYR A 711 -4.89 -27.73 -34.36
CA TYR A 711 -3.73 -27.44 -33.52
C TYR A 711 -4.02 -26.23 -32.64
N ASP A 712 -3.78 -26.36 -31.33
CA ASP A 712 -3.80 -25.26 -30.37
C ASP A 712 -2.44 -25.16 -29.67
N ILE A 713 -1.83 -23.98 -29.72
CA ILE A 713 -0.57 -23.63 -29.08
C ILE A 713 -0.90 -22.76 -27.88
N LYS A 714 -0.66 -23.30 -26.67
CA LYS A 714 -0.97 -22.60 -25.43
C LYS A 714 0.30 -22.19 -24.70
N THR A 715 0.29 -20.98 -24.19
CA THR A 715 1.32 -20.47 -23.27
C THR A 715 0.70 -19.53 -22.24
N VAL A 716 1.50 -19.08 -21.28
CA VAL A 716 1.07 -18.10 -20.27
C VAL A 716 2.06 -16.95 -20.18
N LYS A 717 1.52 -15.80 -19.76
CA LYS A 717 2.29 -14.60 -19.43
C LYS A 717 1.89 -14.11 -18.06
N GLN A 718 2.85 -14.04 -17.14
CA GLN A 718 2.71 -13.49 -15.82
C GLN A 718 2.50 -11.97 -15.89
N LEU A 719 1.59 -11.50 -15.05
CA LEU A 719 1.20 -10.10 -14.93
C LEU A 719 2.20 -9.31 -14.09
N PRO A 720 2.33 -7.98 -14.32
CA PRO A 720 3.10 -7.11 -13.44
C PRO A 720 2.62 -7.17 -11.99
N GLN A 721 3.56 -7.10 -11.04
CA GLN A 721 3.25 -7.24 -9.61
C GLN A 721 2.25 -6.20 -9.10
N GLN A 722 2.29 -4.97 -9.63
CA GLN A 722 1.33 -3.91 -9.32
C GLN A 722 -0.11 -4.34 -9.69
N VAL A 723 -0.28 -4.92 -10.88
CA VAL A 723 -1.59 -5.40 -11.36
C VAL A 723 -2.08 -6.57 -10.51
N ILE A 724 -1.18 -7.48 -10.12
CA ILE A 724 -1.51 -8.61 -9.23
C ILE A 724 -2.01 -8.09 -7.87
N ALA A 725 -1.28 -7.16 -7.25
CA ALA A 725 -1.64 -6.60 -5.95
C ALA A 725 -3.00 -5.88 -6.00
N GLU A 726 -3.27 -5.10 -7.04
CA GLU A 726 -4.55 -4.41 -7.20
C GLU A 726 -5.72 -5.39 -7.40
N ARG A 727 -5.52 -6.48 -8.16
CA ARG A 727 -6.52 -7.55 -8.32
C ARG A 727 -6.81 -8.26 -7.00
N GLU A 728 -5.77 -8.58 -6.25
CA GLU A 728 -5.93 -9.19 -4.93
C GLU A 728 -6.69 -8.28 -3.97
N GLN A 729 -6.43 -6.96 -4.02
CA GLN A 729 -7.16 -6.00 -3.20
C GLN A 729 -8.64 -5.91 -3.60
N LYS A 730 -8.95 -5.76 -4.90
CA LYS A 730 -10.35 -5.73 -5.38
C LYS A 730 -11.14 -6.98 -4.98
N LEU A 731 -10.48 -8.14 -4.98
CA LEU A 731 -11.11 -9.40 -4.55
C LEU A 731 -11.39 -9.42 -3.04
N LYS A 732 -10.47 -8.89 -2.22
CA LYS A 732 -10.71 -8.72 -0.78
C LYS A 732 -11.86 -7.75 -0.52
N ASP A 733 -11.93 -6.63 -1.26
CA ASP A 733 -12.96 -5.61 -1.09
C ASP A 733 -14.37 -6.16 -1.35
N VAL A 734 -14.50 -7.10 -2.28
CA VAL A 734 -15.76 -7.81 -2.54
C VAL A 734 -15.92 -9.11 -1.75
N GLY A 735 -15.12 -9.32 -0.69
CA GLY A 735 -15.26 -10.46 0.24
C GLY A 735 -14.82 -11.82 -0.31
N ILE A 736 -14.08 -11.87 -1.43
CA ILE A 736 -13.60 -13.11 -2.03
C ILE A 736 -12.19 -13.44 -1.50
N THR A 737 -12.05 -14.57 -0.80
CA THR A 737 -10.76 -15.10 -0.36
C THR A 737 -10.29 -16.19 -1.32
N LEU A 738 -9.14 -15.98 -1.96
CA LEU A 738 -8.57 -16.94 -2.90
C LEU A 738 -7.77 -18.05 -2.21
N ASN A 739 -7.97 -19.29 -2.64
CA ASN A 739 -7.07 -20.40 -2.33
C ASN A 739 -5.76 -20.31 -3.17
N GLU A 740 -4.79 -21.17 -2.88
CA GLU A 740 -3.49 -21.14 -3.57
C GLU A 740 -3.61 -21.32 -5.09
N SER A 741 -4.43 -22.26 -5.57
CA SER A 741 -4.64 -22.48 -7.01
C SER A 741 -5.25 -21.26 -7.70
N GLN A 742 -6.21 -20.61 -7.04
CA GLN A 742 -6.88 -19.41 -7.56
C GLN A 742 -5.93 -18.21 -7.55
N LYS A 743 -5.06 -18.09 -6.54
CA LYS A 743 -3.98 -17.09 -6.50
C LYS A 743 -3.02 -17.25 -7.67
N GLU A 744 -2.71 -18.48 -8.06
CA GLU A 744 -1.87 -18.73 -9.23
C GLU A 744 -2.58 -18.37 -10.55
N GLU A 745 -3.86 -18.69 -10.71
CA GLU A 745 -4.59 -18.38 -11.95
C GLU A 745 -4.80 -16.87 -12.17
N ILE A 746 -4.93 -16.07 -11.11
CA ILE A 746 -5.10 -14.60 -11.26
C ILE A 746 -3.82 -13.85 -11.62
N LYS A 747 -2.65 -14.49 -11.49
CA LYS A 747 -1.34 -13.88 -11.78
C LYS A 747 -1.00 -13.92 -13.26
N CYS A 748 -1.81 -14.59 -14.08
CA CYS A 748 -1.39 -15.05 -15.40
C CYS A 748 -2.45 -14.80 -16.47
N GLU A 749 -2.00 -14.42 -17.66
CA GLU A 749 -2.81 -14.40 -18.88
C GLU A 749 -2.53 -15.65 -19.69
N VAL A 750 -3.60 -16.35 -20.10
CA VAL A 750 -3.49 -17.47 -21.02
C VAL A 750 -3.54 -16.95 -22.44
N LYS A 751 -2.57 -17.38 -23.26
CA LYS A 751 -2.46 -17.08 -24.69
C LYS A 751 -2.69 -18.36 -25.49
N ASN A 752 -3.58 -18.29 -26.48
CA ASN A 752 -3.87 -19.40 -27.38
C ASN A 752 -3.66 -18.97 -28.84
N ALA A 753 -2.85 -19.71 -29.61
CA ALA A 753 -2.79 -19.57 -31.06
C ALA A 753 -3.20 -20.90 -31.70
N SER A 754 -4.17 -20.87 -32.61
CA SER A 754 -4.71 -22.09 -33.19
C SER A 754 -4.87 -22.04 -34.70
N THR A 755 -4.88 -23.21 -35.32
CA THR A 755 -5.16 -23.37 -36.75
C THR A 755 -5.72 -24.76 -37.01
N TYR A 756 -6.18 -25.01 -38.23
CA TYR A 756 -6.56 -26.35 -38.65
C TYR A 756 -6.07 -26.65 -40.05
N ILE A 757 -5.80 -27.92 -40.30
CA ILE A 757 -5.37 -28.45 -41.59
C ILE A 757 -6.38 -29.50 -42.06
N GLU A 758 -6.74 -29.48 -43.35
CA GLU A 758 -7.66 -30.47 -43.94
C GLU A 758 -6.97 -31.82 -44.18
N LYS A 759 -7.65 -32.93 -43.85
CA LYS A 759 -7.19 -34.31 -44.12
C LYS A 759 -7.30 -34.64 -45.61
N ASP A 760 -6.36 -35.43 -46.16
CA ASP A 760 -6.09 -35.63 -47.60
C ASP A 760 -7.23 -36.04 -48.55
N TYR A 761 -8.38 -36.50 -48.06
CA TYR A 761 -9.52 -36.85 -48.90
C TYR A 761 -10.14 -35.67 -49.70
N ALA A 762 -9.60 -34.46 -49.55
CA ALA A 762 -10.12 -33.24 -50.15
C ALA A 762 -9.34 -32.75 -51.38
N PHE A 763 -8.04 -33.03 -51.54
CA PHE A 763 -7.22 -32.32 -52.53
C PHE A 763 -7.23 -32.96 -53.93
N SER A 764 -7.23 -34.31 -54.01
CA SER A 764 -7.15 -35.03 -55.30
C SER A 764 -8.47 -35.57 -55.82
N SER A 765 -9.55 -35.57 -55.01
CA SER A 765 -10.85 -36.18 -55.37
C SER A 765 -12.07 -35.26 -55.25
N ARG A 766 -11.91 -33.95 -54.97
CA ARG A 766 -13.06 -33.03 -54.83
C ARG A 766 -13.59 -32.41 -56.12
N THR A 767 -13.07 -32.78 -57.28
CA THR A 767 -13.66 -32.46 -58.60
C THR A 767 -15.06 -33.07 -58.82
N LYS A 768 -15.71 -33.69 -57.82
CA LYS A 768 -16.99 -34.38 -58.02
C LYS A 768 -18.10 -34.23 -56.97
N ASN A 769 -17.93 -33.63 -55.78
CA ASN A 769 -18.95 -33.82 -54.72
C ASN A 769 -19.20 -32.67 -53.72
N VAL A 770 -19.17 -31.40 -54.14
CA VAL A 770 -20.12 -30.44 -53.56
C VAL A 770 -21.16 -30.18 -54.63
N ALA A 771 -22.17 -31.03 -54.65
CA ALA A 771 -23.37 -30.79 -55.43
C ALA A 771 -24.07 -29.56 -54.82
N VAL A 772 -23.63 -28.37 -55.22
CA VAL A 772 -24.52 -27.24 -55.49
C VAL A 772 -25.62 -27.87 -56.34
N SER A 773 -26.79 -28.09 -55.73
CA SER A 773 -27.86 -28.89 -56.33
C SER A 773 -28.08 -28.43 -57.76
N SER A 774 -28.36 -29.35 -58.69
CA SER A 774 -28.70 -29.03 -60.08
C SER A 774 -29.81 -27.97 -60.23
N ILE A 775 -30.56 -27.70 -59.15
CA ILE A 775 -31.56 -26.64 -59.01
C ILE A 775 -30.92 -25.23 -58.93
N GLN A 776 -29.75 -25.05 -58.32
CA GLN A 776 -29.06 -23.76 -58.17
C GLN A 776 -28.39 -23.26 -59.45
N ARG A 777 -27.95 -24.16 -60.34
CA ARG A 777 -27.40 -23.76 -61.66
C ARG A 777 -28.49 -23.21 -62.60
N ALA A 778 -29.77 -23.46 -62.31
CA ALA A 778 -30.89 -23.08 -63.16
C ALA A 778 -31.38 -21.62 -63.01
N SER A 779 -30.94 -20.86 -61.97
CA SER A 779 -31.49 -19.53 -61.65
C SER A 779 -30.59 -18.32 -61.96
N GLY A 780 -29.49 -18.49 -62.71
CA GLY A 780 -28.65 -17.39 -63.25
C GLY A 780 -27.71 -16.68 -62.28
N SER A 781 -28.04 -16.55 -60.99
CA SER A 781 -27.14 -16.06 -59.93
C SER A 781 -27.55 -16.60 -58.54
N TYR A 782 -26.57 -16.83 -57.66
CA TYR A 782 -26.78 -17.24 -56.27
C TYR A 782 -25.84 -16.48 -55.31
N SER A 783 -26.19 -16.46 -54.02
CA SER A 783 -25.34 -15.89 -52.97
C SER A 783 -24.68 -16.99 -52.13
N ALA A 784 -23.43 -16.78 -51.77
CA ALA A 784 -22.63 -17.73 -51.02
C ALA A 784 -21.62 -17.00 -50.14
N GLY A 785 -21.28 -17.57 -48.99
CA GLY A 785 -20.22 -17.03 -48.15
C GLY A 785 -20.13 -17.77 -46.83
N TYR A 786 -19.92 -17.06 -45.74
CA TYR A 786 -19.59 -17.67 -44.44
C TYR A 786 -20.40 -17.09 -43.32
N LYS A 787 -20.78 -17.95 -42.37
CA LYS A 787 -21.35 -17.57 -41.09
C LYS A 787 -20.33 -17.79 -39.99
N PHE A 788 -20.11 -16.75 -39.19
CA PHE A 788 -19.38 -16.80 -37.94
C PHE A 788 -20.37 -16.81 -36.80
N ARG A 789 -20.19 -17.74 -35.87
CA ARG A 789 -21.04 -17.87 -34.69
C ARG A 789 -20.17 -17.84 -33.45
N TYR A 790 -20.29 -16.76 -32.69
CA TYR A 790 -19.74 -16.69 -31.34
C TYR A 790 -20.87 -16.96 -30.35
N GLN A 791 -20.71 -17.94 -29.47
CA GLN A 791 -21.71 -18.23 -28.45
C GLN A 791 -21.08 -18.65 -27.13
N THR A 792 -21.83 -18.49 -26.05
CA THR A 792 -21.43 -18.89 -24.71
C THR A 792 -22.47 -19.79 -24.07
N PHE A 793 -22.06 -20.65 -23.14
CA PHE A 793 -22.97 -21.54 -22.42
C PHE A 793 -22.44 -21.96 -21.06
N ILE A 794 -23.34 -22.34 -20.17
CA ILE A 794 -23.04 -22.94 -18.88
C ILE A 794 -23.07 -24.47 -19.01
N PRO A 795 -21.95 -25.18 -18.82
CA PRO A 795 -21.89 -26.63 -19.06
C PRO A 795 -22.76 -27.44 -18.08
N TYR A 796 -23.04 -26.89 -16.90
CA TYR A 796 -23.82 -27.54 -15.85
C TYR A 796 -25.33 -27.45 -16.10
N LYS A 797 -26.12 -28.37 -15.53
CA LYS A 797 -27.60 -28.28 -15.57
C LYS A 797 -28.14 -27.18 -14.66
N SER A 798 -27.47 -26.95 -13.53
CA SER A 798 -27.77 -25.92 -12.55
C SER A 798 -26.47 -25.52 -11.86
N VAL A 799 -26.39 -24.27 -11.43
CA VAL A 799 -25.26 -23.70 -10.69
C VAL A 799 -25.80 -23.06 -9.42
N GLU A 800 -25.12 -23.26 -8.30
CA GLU A 800 -25.51 -22.61 -7.05
C GLU A 800 -25.38 -21.09 -7.18
N ALA A 801 -26.28 -20.35 -6.52
CA ALA A 801 -26.19 -18.91 -6.49
C ALA A 801 -24.91 -18.48 -5.73
N PRO A 802 -24.12 -17.53 -6.28
CA PRO A 802 -22.99 -16.92 -5.57
C PRO A 802 -23.40 -16.41 -4.20
N TRP A 803 -22.49 -16.44 -3.24
CA TRP A 803 -22.77 -16.11 -1.83
C TRP A 803 -23.40 -14.72 -1.67
N GLN A 804 -23.03 -13.74 -2.51
CA GLN A 804 -23.52 -12.37 -2.50
C GLN A 804 -25.03 -12.27 -2.73
N ILE A 805 -25.61 -13.21 -3.49
CA ILE A 805 -27.03 -13.23 -3.84
C ILE A 805 -27.74 -14.47 -3.29
N LYS A 806 -27.04 -15.26 -2.47
CA LYS A 806 -27.55 -16.50 -1.88
C LYS A 806 -28.73 -16.25 -0.94
N ALA A 807 -28.86 -15.05 -0.37
CA ALA A 807 -30.03 -14.67 0.41
C ALA A 807 -31.32 -14.62 -0.43
N ALA A 808 -31.22 -14.27 -1.73
CA ALA A 808 -32.37 -14.15 -2.63
C ALA A 808 -32.58 -15.40 -3.49
N TYR A 809 -31.49 -15.95 -4.03
CA TYR A 809 -31.50 -17.09 -4.94
C TYR A 809 -30.80 -18.31 -4.35
N LYS A 810 -31.35 -19.49 -4.62
CA LYS A 810 -30.75 -20.78 -4.33
C LYS A 810 -29.82 -21.23 -5.46
N SER A 811 -30.27 -21.11 -6.70
CA SER A 811 -29.53 -21.60 -7.88
C SER A 811 -30.01 -20.95 -9.18
N PHE A 812 -29.19 -21.03 -10.22
CA PHE A 812 -29.55 -20.68 -11.59
C PHE A 812 -29.45 -21.90 -12.51
N HIS A 813 -30.37 -22.05 -13.44
CA HIS A 813 -30.29 -23.11 -14.45
C HIS A 813 -29.12 -22.84 -15.40
N GLY A 814 -28.36 -23.88 -15.70
CA GLY A 814 -27.35 -23.88 -16.75
C GLY A 814 -27.87 -24.49 -18.05
N ASP A 815 -27.01 -24.63 -19.06
CA ASP A 815 -27.36 -25.15 -20.38
C ASP A 815 -27.19 -26.68 -20.48
N GLY A 816 -26.41 -27.27 -19.57
CA GLY A 816 -26.30 -28.72 -19.39
C GLY A 816 -25.75 -29.44 -20.62
N ARG A 817 -24.76 -28.86 -21.30
CA ARG A 817 -24.20 -29.37 -22.56
C ARG A 817 -22.69 -29.19 -22.65
N GLY A 818 -22.07 -29.85 -23.64
CA GLY A 818 -20.70 -29.56 -24.09
C GLY A 818 -20.68 -28.60 -25.28
N PHE A 819 -19.50 -28.46 -25.89
CA PHE A 819 -19.29 -27.69 -27.12
C PHE A 819 -20.11 -28.28 -28.27
N ALA A 820 -20.95 -27.45 -28.89
CA ALA A 820 -21.82 -27.86 -29.99
C ALA A 820 -22.26 -26.62 -30.80
N TYR A 821 -22.17 -26.69 -32.12
CA TYR A 821 -22.51 -25.58 -33.01
C TYR A 821 -24.03 -25.34 -33.16
N ASP A 822 -24.81 -26.42 -33.23
CA ASP A 822 -26.21 -26.47 -33.67
C ASP A 822 -27.26 -26.49 -32.54
N THR A 823 -26.82 -26.38 -31.29
CA THR A 823 -27.68 -26.34 -30.09
C THR A 823 -28.41 -25.02 -29.93
N ASN A 824 -29.67 -25.02 -29.47
CA ASN A 824 -30.39 -23.80 -29.08
C ASN A 824 -30.29 -23.47 -27.58
N LYS A 825 -29.39 -24.14 -26.84
CA LYS A 825 -29.11 -23.86 -25.43
C LYS A 825 -27.84 -23.02 -25.31
N PHE A 826 -27.95 -21.74 -25.02
CA PHE A 826 -26.81 -20.81 -24.92
C PHE A 826 -27.16 -19.64 -23.99
N ARG A 827 -26.14 -18.92 -23.51
CA ARG A 827 -26.29 -17.66 -22.76
C ARG A 827 -26.31 -16.47 -23.71
N THR A 828 -25.36 -16.43 -24.62
CA THR A 828 -25.26 -15.43 -25.69
C THR A 828 -24.96 -16.12 -27.01
N ARG A 829 -25.43 -15.53 -28.10
CA ARG A 829 -25.11 -15.91 -29.49
C ARG A 829 -25.05 -14.65 -30.35
N LEU A 830 -23.98 -14.51 -31.11
CA LEU A 830 -23.87 -13.53 -32.18
C LEU A 830 -23.50 -14.25 -33.47
N ASP A 831 -24.46 -14.30 -34.40
CA ASP A 831 -24.23 -14.81 -35.76
C ASP A 831 -23.91 -13.63 -36.68
N VAL A 832 -22.75 -13.63 -37.33
CA VAL A 832 -22.42 -12.70 -38.42
C VAL A 832 -22.27 -13.48 -39.71
N THR A 833 -23.08 -13.13 -40.71
CA THR A 833 -23.08 -13.77 -42.03
C THR A 833 -22.54 -12.79 -43.06
N VAL A 834 -21.56 -13.21 -43.85
CA VAL A 834 -20.99 -12.45 -44.97
C VAL A 834 -21.27 -13.23 -46.25
N MET A 835 -21.92 -12.62 -47.25
CA MET A 835 -22.26 -13.27 -48.51
C MET A 835 -21.81 -12.46 -49.72
N TRP A 836 -21.22 -13.14 -50.69
CA TRP A 836 -20.91 -12.64 -52.03
C TRP A 836 -21.89 -13.20 -53.05
N GLN A 837 -22.05 -12.51 -54.17
CA GLN A 837 -22.86 -12.98 -55.29
C GLN A 837 -22.00 -13.67 -56.34
N HIS A 838 -22.49 -14.78 -56.86
CA HIS A 838 -21.87 -15.57 -57.91
C HIS A 838 -22.88 -15.76 -59.05
N ASP A 839 -22.41 -15.73 -60.30
CA ASP A 839 -23.22 -16.14 -61.46
C ASP A 839 -22.98 -17.63 -61.81
N GLN A 840 -23.10 -18.08 -63.05
CA GLN A 840 -22.80 -19.48 -63.40
C GLN A 840 -21.30 -19.76 -63.60
N THR A 841 -20.48 -18.72 -63.73
CA THR A 841 -19.10 -18.80 -64.24
C THR A 841 -18.09 -17.96 -63.47
N LYS A 842 -18.54 -16.98 -62.66
CA LYS A 842 -17.66 -16.11 -61.89
C LYS A 842 -18.35 -15.46 -60.68
N TRP A 843 -17.52 -15.03 -59.73
CA TRP A 843 -17.92 -14.09 -58.70
C TRP A 843 -18.23 -12.72 -59.30
N LEU A 844 -19.33 -12.11 -58.85
CA LEU A 844 -19.69 -10.75 -59.25
C LEU A 844 -18.89 -9.74 -58.42
N ASN A 845 -18.42 -8.66 -59.06
CA ASN A 845 -17.75 -7.53 -58.41
C ASN A 845 -18.77 -6.62 -57.70
N ILE A 846 -19.54 -7.22 -56.78
CA ILE A 846 -20.54 -6.58 -55.95
C ILE A 846 -20.07 -6.71 -54.50
N MET A 847 -20.19 -5.61 -53.76
CA MET A 847 -19.80 -5.61 -52.34
C MET A 847 -20.61 -6.65 -51.55
N PRO A 848 -19.98 -7.40 -50.64
CA PRO A 848 -20.66 -8.45 -49.90
C PRO A 848 -21.74 -7.89 -48.99
N THR A 849 -22.81 -8.66 -48.80
CA THR A 849 -23.84 -8.38 -47.81
C THR A 849 -23.43 -8.95 -46.46
N ILE A 850 -23.60 -8.16 -45.41
CA ILE A 850 -23.21 -8.52 -44.04
C ILE A 850 -24.44 -8.39 -43.16
N THR A 851 -24.76 -9.43 -42.40
CA THR A 851 -25.90 -9.45 -41.47
C THR A 851 -25.44 -9.96 -40.11
N ALA A 852 -25.81 -9.24 -39.06
CA ALA A 852 -25.53 -9.61 -37.67
C ALA A 852 -26.85 -9.90 -36.94
N LEU A 853 -26.92 -11.06 -36.29
CA LEU A 853 -28.10 -11.53 -35.54
C LEU A 853 -27.69 -11.86 -34.10
N PRO A 854 -27.89 -10.93 -33.16
CA PRO A 854 -27.66 -11.17 -31.73
C PRO A 854 -28.85 -11.90 -31.09
N ASP A 855 -28.57 -12.80 -30.15
CA ASP A 855 -29.58 -13.48 -29.34
C ASP A 855 -29.06 -13.85 -27.95
N THR A 856 -29.96 -13.85 -26.95
CA THR A 856 -29.65 -14.17 -25.55
C THR A 856 -30.55 -15.28 -25.05
N GLY A 857 -30.00 -16.17 -24.21
CA GLY A 857 -30.77 -17.23 -23.57
C GLY A 857 -31.67 -16.72 -22.45
N ILE A 858 -32.72 -17.49 -22.13
CA ILE A 858 -33.56 -17.25 -20.95
C ILE A 858 -32.78 -17.63 -19.69
N THR A 859 -32.57 -16.67 -18.81
CA THR A 859 -32.06 -16.93 -17.45
C THR A 859 -33.20 -17.39 -16.56
N THR A 860 -33.00 -18.50 -15.85
CA THR A 860 -33.97 -19.03 -14.89
C THR A 860 -33.32 -19.18 -13.52
N GLY A 861 -33.74 -18.37 -12.56
CA GLY A 861 -33.32 -18.45 -11.15
C GLY A 861 -34.35 -19.17 -10.29
N ILE A 862 -33.89 -19.93 -9.29
CA ILE A 862 -34.70 -20.52 -8.24
C ILE A 862 -34.44 -19.72 -6.96
N THR A 863 -35.48 -19.15 -6.35
CA THR A 863 -35.36 -18.41 -5.08
C THR A 863 -35.11 -19.35 -3.90
N GLN A 864 -34.74 -18.81 -2.74
CA GLN A 864 -34.61 -19.62 -1.51
C GLN A 864 -35.91 -20.33 -1.11
N LEU A 865 -37.06 -19.77 -1.49
CA LEU A 865 -38.39 -20.35 -1.27
C LEU A 865 -38.77 -21.42 -2.33
N GLY A 866 -37.89 -21.70 -3.30
CA GLY A 866 -38.13 -22.65 -4.38
C GLY A 866 -38.92 -22.08 -5.58
N THR A 867 -39.23 -20.78 -5.58
CA THR A 867 -39.96 -20.12 -6.68
C THR A 867 -39.08 -19.95 -7.90
N LYS A 868 -39.61 -20.24 -9.09
CA LYS A 868 -38.92 -20.06 -10.37
C LYS A 868 -39.16 -18.65 -10.92
N LEU A 869 -38.08 -17.90 -11.18
CA LEU A 869 -38.10 -16.60 -11.84
C LEU A 869 -37.36 -16.69 -13.19
N GLN A 870 -37.83 -15.94 -14.19
CA GLN A 870 -37.25 -15.93 -15.53
C GLN A 870 -37.04 -14.51 -16.04
N GLY A 871 -35.97 -14.31 -16.79
CA GLY A 871 -35.65 -13.06 -17.46
C GLY A 871 -34.75 -13.31 -18.67
N GLN A 872 -34.78 -12.42 -19.64
CA GLN A 872 -33.92 -12.49 -20.83
C GLN A 872 -33.10 -11.21 -20.90
N ALA A 873 -31.79 -11.35 -21.07
CA ALA A 873 -30.88 -10.21 -21.16
C ALA A 873 -31.13 -9.43 -22.46
N PRO A 874 -30.94 -8.10 -22.47
CA PRO A 874 -31.08 -7.30 -23.69
C PRO A 874 -30.05 -7.73 -24.75
N LYS A 875 -30.41 -7.53 -26.02
CA LYS A 875 -29.54 -7.84 -27.17
C LYS A 875 -28.69 -6.64 -27.60
N SER A 876 -28.93 -5.45 -27.03
CA SER A 876 -28.31 -4.17 -27.41
C SER A 876 -26.79 -4.16 -27.24
N ASP A 877 -26.28 -4.96 -26.31
CA ASP A 877 -24.86 -4.93 -25.92
C ASP A 877 -24.02 -5.90 -26.78
N MET A 878 -24.67 -6.70 -27.63
CA MET A 878 -24.03 -7.54 -28.64
C MET A 878 -24.10 -6.87 -30.01
N GLN A 879 -22.94 -6.58 -30.58
CA GLN A 879 -22.85 -5.76 -31.79
C GLN A 879 -21.75 -6.26 -32.73
N MET A 880 -21.96 -6.01 -34.03
CA MET A 880 -20.94 -6.19 -35.06
C MET A 880 -20.46 -4.82 -35.54
N SER A 881 -19.14 -4.64 -35.59
CA SER A 881 -18.50 -3.43 -36.09
C SER A 881 -17.80 -3.71 -37.42
N LEU A 882 -18.26 -3.07 -38.51
CA LEU A 882 -17.59 -3.17 -39.80
C LEU A 882 -16.35 -2.27 -39.84
N HIS A 883 -15.19 -2.84 -40.18
CA HIS A 883 -13.93 -2.10 -40.29
C HIS A 883 -13.57 -1.81 -41.75
N SER A 884 -13.59 -2.83 -42.59
CA SER A 884 -13.37 -2.69 -44.04
C SER A 884 -14.17 -3.73 -44.82
N LYS A 885 -14.49 -3.38 -46.07
CA LYS A 885 -15.06 -4.32 -47.04
C LYS A 885 -14.56 -3.97 -48.44
N SER A 886 -14.22 -5.00 -49.19
CA SER A 886 -13.91 -4.98 -50.62
C SER A 886 -14.65 -6.11 -51.33
N TYR A 887 -14.43 -6.27 -52.63
CA TYR A 887 -15.02 -7.38 -53.39
C TYR A 887 -14.49 -8.76 -52.97
N GLY A 888 -13.25 -8.81 -52.46
CA GLY A 888 -12.55 -10.04 -52.10
C GLY A 888 -12.32 -10.25 -50.61
N ASN A 889 -12.46 -9.20 -49.78
CA ASN A 889 -12.09 -9.24 -48.37
C ASN A 889 -13.08 -8.44 -47.50
N VAL A 890 -13.29 -8.90 -46.25
CA VAL A 890 -14.05 -8.19 -45.23
C VAL A 890 -13.33 -8.27 -43.89
N GLN A 891 -13.29 -7.16 -43.17
CA GLN A 891 -12.82 -7.09 -41.78
C GLN A 891 -13.92 -6.55 -40.87
N PHE A 892 -14.23 -7.27 -39.80
CA PHE A 892 -15.27 -6.89 -38.84
C PHE A 892 -14.96 -7.39 -37.42
N GLY A 893 -15.47 -6.68 -36.43
CA GLY A 893 -15.44 -7.06 -35.02
C GLY A 893 -16.78 -7.63 -34.56
N MET A 894 -16.73 -8.61 -33.68
CA MET A 894 -17.88 -9.24 -33.03
C MET A 894 -17.77 -9.02 -31.52
N ARG A 895 -18.62 -8.18 -30.93
CA ARG A 895 -18.72 -8.00 -29.48
C ARG A 895 -19.90 -8.79 -28.94
N THR A 896 -19.63 -9.64 -27.96
CA THR A 896 -20.65 -10.40 -27.23
C THR A 896 -20.60 -9.95 -25.77
N ALA A 897 -21.69 -9.35 -25.29
CA ALA A 897 -21.85 -8.88 -23.92
C ALA A 897 -23.24 -9.26 -23.36
N SER A 898 -23.34 -9.71 -22.11
CA SER A 898 -24.63 -9.96 -21.44
C SER A 898 -24.50 -10.12 -19.93
N ALA A 899 -25.18 -9.28 -19.15
CA ALA A 899 -25.40 -9.47 -17.71
C ALA A 899 -26.52 -10.49 -17.42
N ASN A 900 -26.55 -10.98 -16.17
CA ASN A 900 -27.68 -11.73 -15.65
C ASN A 900 -28.89 -10.79 -15.41
N PRO A 901 -30.02 -10.96 -16.13
CA PRO A 901 -31.16 -10.04 -16.05
C PRO A 901 -31.96 -10.14 -14.74
N LEU A 902 -31.71 -11.17 -13.92
CA LEU A 902 -32.40 -11.37 -12.64
C LEU A 902 -31.63 -10.79 -11.44
N VAL A 903 -30.40 -10.30 -11.67
CA VAL A 903 -29.48 -9.85 -10.63
C VAL A 903 -28.95 -8.46 -10.97
N PRO A 904 -29.48 -7.40 -10.34
CA PRO A 904 -28.96 -6.04 -10.54
C PRO A 904 -27.46 -5.95 -10.21
N GLY A 905 -26.68 -5.36 -11.11
CA GLY A 905 -25.23 -5.21 -10.94
C GLY A 905 -24.41 -6.48 -11.14
N ALA A 906 -24.98 -7.56 -11.69
CA ALA A 906 -24.20 -8.73 -12.09
C ALA A 906 -23.19 -8.36 -13.19
N PRO A 907 -21.97 -8.91 -13.15
CA PRO A 907 -21.00 -8.69 -14.20
C PRO A 907 -21.48 -9.26 -15.54
N ASP A 908 -21.09 -8.60 -16.62
CA ASP A 908 -21.35 -9.06 -17.99
C ASP A 908 -20.48 -10.27 -18.33
N ILE A 909 -21.00 -11.14 -19.21
CA ILE A 909 -20.17 -12.04 -19.99
C ILE A 909 -19.54 -11.23 -21.13
N ASP A 910 -18.24 -10.94 -21.09
CA ASP A 910 -17.56 -10.19 -22.15
C ASP A 910 -16.74 -11.09 -23.08
N ALA A 911 -16.94 -10.91 -24.39
CA ALA A 911 -16.07 -11.46 -25.42
C ALA A 911 -15.99 -10.54 -26.66
N TYR A 912 -14.85 -10.55 -27.31
CA TYR A 912 -14.62 -9.86 -28.57
C TYR A 912 -13.81 -10.73 -29.52
N ALA A 913 -14.17 -10.72 -30.80
CA ALA A 913 -13.40 -11.34 -31.87
C ALA A 913 -13.31 -10.39 -33.08
N PHE A 914 -12.10 -10.05 -33.50
CA PHE A 914 -11.81 -9.39 -34.75
C PHE A 914 -11.59 -10.46 -35.83
N VAL A 915 -12.26 -10.34 -36.97
CA VAL A 915 -12.21 -11.31 -38.07
C VAL A 915 -11.77 -10.62 -39.34
N THR A 916 -10.75 -11.18 -39.99
CA THR A 916 -10.39 -10.92 -41.38
C THR A 916 -10.81 -12.12 -42.21
N LEU A 917 -11.64 -11.92 -43.23
CA LEU A 917 -12.14 -12.98 -44.10
C LEU A 917 -11.91 -12.62 -45.57
N ASN A 918 -11.27 -13.52 -46.30
CA ASN A 918 -11.23 -13.51 -47.76
C ASN A 918 -12.42 -14.30 -48.34
N ARG A 919 -12.84 -13.95 -49.56
CA ARG A 919 -13.96 -14.60 -50.27
C ARG A 919 -13.80 -16.11 -50.43
N ASN A 920 -12.56 -16.59 -50.59
CA ASN A 920 -12.21 -18.01 -50.65
C ASN A 920 -12.25 -18.74 -49.29
N GLY A 921 -12.73 -18.08 -48.23
CA GLY A 921 -12.86 -18.65 -46.90
C GLY A 921 -11.61 -18.61 -46.05
N SER A 922 -10.45 -18.22 -46.59
CA SER A 922 -9.22 -18.03 -45.80
C SER A 922 -9.28 -16.76 -44.96
N GLY A 923 -8.47 -16.72 -43.91
CA GLY A 923 -8.41 -15.54 -43.07
C GLY A 923 -7.88 -15.83 -41.67
N ALA A 924 -8.10 -14.88 -40.78
CA ALA A 924 -7.67 -14.98 -39.39
C ALA A 924 -8.66 -14.30 -38.47
N THR A 925 -8.66 -14.73 -37.21
CA THR A 925 -9.34 -14.04 -36.13
C THR A 925 -8.44 -13.86 -34.94
N ALA A 926 -8.62 -12.77 -34.21
CA ALA A 926 -7.96 -12.50 -32.95
C ALA A 926 -8.96 -11.90 -31.97
N GLY A 927 -8.92 -12.31 -30.71
CA GLY A 927 -9.93 -11.90 -29.75
C GLY A 927 -9.55 -12.19 -28.31
N TYR A 928 -10.45 -11.79 -27.41
CA TYR A 928 -10.34 -12.08 -25.99
C TYR A 928 -11.72 -12.33 -25.41
N HIS A 929 -11.76 -12.97 -24.25
CA HIS A 929 -13.00 -13.18 -23.52
C HIS A 929 -12.74 -13.46 -22.04
N ASP A 930 -13.81 -13.39 -21.23
CA ASP A 930 -13.81 -13.82 -19.83
C ASP A 930 -13.52 -15.31 -19.65
N GLN A 931 -13.06 -15.68 -18.48
CA GLN A 931 -12.79 -17.09 -18.16
C GLN A 931 -14.06 -17.87 -17.75
N ALA A 932 -15.21 -17.21 -17.76
CA ALA A 932 -16.50 -17.79 -17.50
C ALA A 932 -17.58 -17.10 -18.37
N PRO A 933 -18.63 -17.80 -18.80
CA PRO A 933 -18.84 -19.24 -18.69
C PRO A 933 -17.99 -19.99 -19.75
N SER A 934 -18.51 -21.00 -20.45
CA SER A 934 -17.76 -21.61 -21.57
C SER A 934 -17.98 -20.81 -22.86
N HIS A 935 -16.92 -20.63 -23.64
CA HIS A 935 -16.88 -19.86 -24.88
C HIS A 935 -16.60 -20.76 -26.07
N GLU A 936 -17.29 -20.51 -27.19
CA GLU A 936 -17.06 -21.23 -28.43
C GLU A 936 -17.31 -20.34 -29.66
N PHE A 937 -16.41 -20.44 -30.62
CA PHE A 937 -16.41 -19.63 -31.82
C PHE A 937 -16.18 -20.50 -33.06
N TYR A 938 -17.09 -20.39 -34.01
CA TYR A 938 -17.13 -21.22 -35.20
C TYR A 938 -17.22 -20.41 -36.49
N LYS A 939 -16.71 -20.98 -37.58
CA LYS A 939 -16.96 -20.55 -38.96
C LYS A 939 -17.62 -21.70 -39.71
N ILE A 940 -18.56 -21.40 -40.59
CA ILE A 940 -19.17 -22.40 -41.47
C ILE A 940 -19.48 -21.80 -42.83
N LEU A 941 -19.34 -22.60 -43.89
CA LEU A 941 -19.83 -22.25 -45.21
C LEU A 941 -21.36 -22.09 -45.16
N HIS A 942 -21.84 -20.98 -45.70
CA HIS A 942 -23.24 -20.57 -45.62
C HIS A 942 -23.81 -20.22 -46.98
N THR A 943 -25.00 -20.75 -47.26
CA THR A 943 -25.78 -20.49 -48.46
C THR A 943 -27.24 -20.27 -48.07
N PRO A 944 -28.03 -19.51 -48.84
CA PRO A 944 -29.46 -19.33 -48.58
C PRO A 944 -30.30 -20.62 -48.61
N TYR A 945 -29.78 -21.70 -49.21
CA TYR A 945 -30.56 -22.92 -49.51
C TYR A 945 -30.16 -24.13 -48.67
N ALA A 946 -28.89 -24.25 -48.26
CA ALA A 946 -28.42 -25.25 -47.30
C ALA A 946 -27.06 -24.82 -46.70
N PRO A 947 -26.92 -24.74 -45.37
CA PRO A 947 -25.61 -24.59 -44.74
C PRO A 947 -24.81 -25.91 -44.84
N ASP A 948 -23.47 -25.81 -44.90
CA ASP A 948 -22.60 -26.98 -44.71
C ASP A 948 -22.88 -27.61 -43.32
N ILE A 949 -22.65 -28.90 -43.18
CA ILE A 949 -22.83 -29.67 -41.95
C ILE A 949 -21.56 -29.73 -41.08
N ASN A 950 -20.42 -29.20 -41.55
CA ASN A 950 -19.11 -29.31 -40.89
C ASN A 950 -18.49 -27.96 -40.46
N PRO A 951 -18.95 -27.35 -39.36
CA PRO A 951 -18.39 -26.09 -38.86
C PRO A 951 -16.91 -26.23 -38.48
N ALA A 952 -16.09 -25.28 -38.91
CA ALA A 952 -14.72 -25.11 -38.42
C ALA A 952 -14.75 -24.50 -37.01
N THR A 953 -14.08 -25.16 -36.05
CA THR A 953 -13.81 -24.56 -34.74
C THR A 953 -12.69 -23.54 -34.88
N LEU A 954 -12.95 -22.27 -34.52
CA LEU A 954 -11.92 -21.23 -34.46
C LEU A 954 -11.35 -21.07 -33.05
N HIS A 955 -12.21 -21.18 -32.03
CA HIS A 955 -11.78 -21.13 -30.63
C HIS A 955 -12.79 -21.84 -29.71
N LYS A 956 -12.29 -22.52 -28.69
CA LYS A 956 -13.10 -23.13 -27.61
C LYS A 956 -12.38 -22.94 -26.28
N ARG A 957 -13.14 -22.60 -25.25
CA ARG A 957 -12.62 -22.55 -23.89
C ARG A 957 -13.71 -22.92 -22.89
N SER A 958 -13.43 -23.92 -22.07
CA SER A 958 -14.29 -24.26 -20.93
C SER A 958 -14.18 -23.20 -19.86
N ILE A 959 -15.22 -23.06 -19.04
CA ILE A 959 -15.19 -22.29 -17.81
C ILE A 959 -13.97 -22.66 -16.96
N SER A 960 -13.35 -21.69 -16.27
CA SER A 960 -12.21 -21.96 -15.40
C SER A 960 -12.56 -22.99 -14.31
N ASP A 961 -11.76 -24.05 -14.24
CA ASP A 961 -11.94 -25.10 -13.23
C ASP A 961 -11.64 -24.60 -11.80
N SER A 962 -10.77 -23.60 -11.64
CA SER A 962 -10.39 -23.09 -10.31
C SER A 962 -11.18 -21.85 -9.88
N LEU A 963 -11.47 -20.94 -10.82
CA LEU A 963 -12.22 -19.71 -10.54
C LEU A 963 -13.73 -19.87 -10.74
N GLY A 964 -14.20 -20.87 -11.50
CA GLY A 964 -15.62 -21.04 -11.79
C GLY A 964 -16.25 -19.76 -12.34
N PHE A 965 -17.40 -19.36 -11.80
CA PHE A 965 -18.09 -18.12 -12.21
C PHE A 965 -17.50 -16.84 -11.61
N ASP A 966 -16.59 -16.94 -10.63
CA ASP A 966 -15.84 -15.77 -10.15
C ASP A 966 -14.85 -15.25 -11.20
N ALA A 967 -14.69 -15.98 -12.31
CA ALA A 967 -13.90 -15.56 -13.46
C ALA A 967 -14.63 -14.55 -14.37
N LEU A 968 -15.89 -14.19 -14.07
CA LEU A 968 -16.66 -13.11 -14.74
C LEU A 968 -16.32 -11.71 -14.22
N TRP A 969 -15.64 -11.59 -13.07
CA TRP A 969 -15.36 -10.27 -12.51
C TRP A 969 -14.41 -9.48 -13.43
N PRO A 970 -14.69 -8.19 -13.74
CA PRO A 970 -13.98 -7.43 -14.77
C PRO A 970 -12.46 -7.33 -14.57
N TRP A 971 -11.98 -7.42 -13.32
CA TRP A 971 -10.56 -7.36 -12.96
C TRP A 971 -9.85 -8.71 -13.02
N LYS A 972 -10.50 -9.80 -13.45
CA LYS A 972 -9.85 -11.10 -13.64
C LYS A 972 -9.09 -11.14 -14.98
N PRO A 973 -8.02 -11.95 -15.09
CA PRO A 973 -7.33 -12.10 -16.36
C PRO A 973 -8.27 -12.62 -17.45
N LYS A 974 -8.23 -11.99 -18.62
CA LYS A 974 -8.93 -12.45 -19.81
C LYS A 974 -8.12 -13.55 -20.52
N VAL A 975 -8.79 -14.40 -21.28
CA VAL A 975 -8.14 -15.34 -22.20
C VAL A 975 -8.06 -14.66 -23.55
N GLU A 976 -6.89 -14.65 -24.15
CA GLU A 976 -6.67 -14.10 -25.48
C GLU A 976 -6.40 -15.24 -26.47
N PHE A 977 -6.96 -15.13 -27.67
CA PHE A 977 -6.80 -16.13 -28.73
C PHE A 977 -6.51 -15.50 -30.09
N VAL A 978 -5.74 -16.21 -30.90
CA VAL A 978 -5.59 -15.97 -32.34
C VAL A 978 -5.85 -17.29 -33.06
N ASN A 979 -6.57 -17.24 -34.18
CA ASN A 979 -6.73 -18.38 -35.06
C ASN A 979 -6.46 -17.97 -36.51
N ALA A 980 -5.64 -18.75 -37.22
CA ALA A 980 -5.52 -18.64 -38.68
C ALA A 980 -6.26 -19.81 -39.32
N PHE A 981 -7.09 -19.52 -40.31
CA PHE A 981 -7.89 -20.53 -41.00
C PHE A 981 -7.59 -20.54 -42.50
N PRO A 982 -7.33 -21.73 -43.08
CA PRO A 982 -7.04 -21.87 -44.51
C PRO A 982 -8.27 -21.56 -45.37
N ALA A 983 -8.03 -21.43 -46.68
CA ALA A 983 -9.11 -21.41 -47.67
C ALA A 983 -9.92 -22.71 -47.58
N GLU A 984 -11.24 -22.60 -47.63
CA GLU A 984 -12.15 -23.74 -47.65
C GLU A 984 -12.78 -23.78 -49.05
N TRP A 985 -12.47 -24.79 -49.87
CA TRP A 985 -13.09 -24.87 -51.20
C TRP A 985 -14.57 -25.22 -51.10
N ALA A 986 -15.39 -24.56 -51.93
CA ALA A 986 -16.37 -25.24 -52.81
C ALA A 986 -17.24 -24.26 -53.59
N TRP A 987 -16.99 -23.99 -54.88
CA TRP A 987 -18.02 -23.51 -55.85
C TRP A 987 -17.75 -23.88 -57.34
N ASP A 988 -17.04 -24.97 -57.64
CA ASP A 988 -16.99 -25.57 -59.00
C ASP A 988 -17.53 -27.02 -59.03
#